data_AF-A0A1Y3N5V8-F1
#
_entry.id   AF-A0A1Y3N5V8-F1
#
_cell.length_a   1.000
_cell.length_b   1.000
_cell.length_c   1.000
_cell.angle_alpha   90.00
_cell.angle_beta   90.00
_cell.angle_gamma   90.00
#
_symmetry.space_group_name_H-M   'P 1'
#
loop_
_entity.id
_entity.type
_entity.pdbx_description
1 polymer ?
#
loop_
_entity_poly.entity_id
_entity_poly.type
_entity_poly.pdbx_seq_one_letter_code
_entity_poly.pdbx_strand_id
1 'polypeptide(L)'
;MAKSGAEESQIDVLYKTGETCTKVEDGTTVIMGTDYKDPTARTSKFYIYGCDTNNGCIAYTSNYHLKTTTSGSTTTKTLYKCAGDGNCTKLTSFNSGYFLTGAPIADPAETAEGRRRRHVPRQDVEQEEAQASLSYSGLIYCSTKNTVSSCAEFASVNIKSGYYLSGDSTIKIVFCSSAEDSVTCFDGSSAIGSHSYFFDAMNADSNKIIQCPTDGSCSSVTALKGYYNGVTGDADNAYIKCNGSKCESTGGSETCTAGGVTADFKLCILTEGDVKDIGGEGTEDEYVSIKGATFPGATANTDIKVKITTDGVAFLLEEAALPECEATEPRTGDCFTGNKSGYPSIGTTNVVKCSGFENDPCVVVAKGTDDCSEDTLDGVLSKGTNLCFGTESYELKTTAETIAFELSGFSSDYFVEEIVVLTASKTKVIVTTLTGDDIERYFINQNPIEEAEEEEPAGGESTPSRIIKCTGSDCEDSVSCTALETTITAGYYSNGGVTSDVSDGLIYCSGTTVSCQETDGVDGGYYSNGGGDASTSPLILCSSSTGCSPLASDTNGELYVNGAVTTGTSNALISCSNATTCTPMDGQTAGYYLNNGSDKSDKPLILCTTTCSTVASESSGGLYVNGAVTTGTSNALISCSNATTCTPMDSQVQ
;
A
#
# COMPACT_ATOMS: atom_id res chain seq x y z
N MET A 1 -66.17 61.13 -24.07
CA MET A 1 -66.26 59.71 -24.49
C MET A 1 -64.87 59.11 -24.39
N ALA A 2 -64.81 57.81 -24.09
CA ALA A 2 -63.74 57.12 -23.40
C ALA A 2 -62.44 56.83 -24.21
N LYS A 3 -61.38 56.57 -23.42
CA LYS A 3 -60.26 55.59 -23.58
C LYS A 3 -59.27 55.71 -24.75
N SER A 4 -57.99 55.87 -24.37
CA SER A 4 -56.84 54.96 -24.65
C SER A 4 -55.56 55.68 -24.20
N GLY A 5 -54.55 55.12 -23.57
CA GLY A 5 -54.25 53.78 -23.08
C GLY A 5 -53.11 53.94 -22.05
N ALA A 6 -52.96 52.96 -21.17
CA ALA A 6 -51.80 52.86 -20.29
C ALA A 6 -50.61 52.37 -21.12
N GLU A 7 -49.54 53.15 -21.16
CA GLU A 7 -48.18 52.63 -21.34
C GLU A 7 -47.58 52.56 -19.95
N GLU A 8 -47.17 51.35 -19.54
CA GLU A 8 -46.34 51.11 -18.37
C GLU A 8 -45.07 51.95 -18.50
N SER A 9 -44.86 52.83 -17.53
CA SER A 9 -43.66 53.63 -17.40
C SER A 9 -42.46 52.71 -17.16
N GLN A 10 -41.63 52.56 -18.19
CA GLN A 10 -40.27 52.05 -18.10
C GLN A 10 -39.52 52.86 -17.03
N ILE A 11 -39.09 52.23 -15.94
CA ILE A 11 -38.28 52.88 -14.91
C ILE A 11 -36.86 53.02 -15.47
N ASP A 12 -36.56 54.18 -16.06
CA ASP A 12 -35.18 54.56 -16.38
C ASP A 12 -34.42 54.74 -15.05
N VAL A 13 -33.50 53.82 -14.75
CA VAL A 13 -32.66 53.88 -13.56
C VAL A 13 -31.53 54.89 -13.77
N LEU A 14 -31.61 55.99 -13.06
CA LEU A 14 -30.63 57.09 -13.05
C LEU A 14 -29.80 57.04 -11.76
N TYR A 15 -28.47 57.18 -11.84
CA TYR A 15 -27.65 57.51 -10.66
C TYR A 15 -27.11 58.94 -10.74
N LYS A 16 -27.04 59.59 -9.57
CA LYS A 16 -26.60 60.99 -9.40
C LYS A 16 -25.13 61.02 -9.00
N THR A 17 -24.27 61.52 -9.90
CA THR A 17 -22.90 61.96 -9.57
C THR A 17 -22.86 63.47 -9.70
N GLY A 18 -22.85 64.20 -8.57
CA GLY A 18 -22.99 65.65 -8.57
C GLY A 18 -24.42 66.14 -8.89
N GLU A 19 -24.59 67.22 -9.65
CA GLU A 19 -25.91 67.83 -9.94
C GLU A 19 -26.69 67.16 -11.11
N THR A 20 -26.13 66.15 -11.78
CA THR A 20 -26.78 65.52 -12.94
C THR A 20 -26.93 64.01 -12.79
N CYS A 21 -28.06 63.51 -13.28
CA CYS A 21 -28.43 62.11 -13.33
C CYS A 21 -28.03 61.48 -14.68
N THR A 22 -27.37 60.32 -14.68
CA THR A 22 -26.94 59.61 -15.91
C THR A 22 -27.56 58.22 -16.00
N LYS A 23 -27.95 57.81 -17.21
CA LYS A 23 -28.60 56.52 -17.54
C LYS A 23 -27.55 55.40 -17.55
N VAL A 24 -27.88 54.25 -16.94
CA VAL A 24 -26.99 53.08 -16.86
C VAL A 24 -27.15 52.21 -18.12
N GLU A 25 -26.04 51.81 -18.76
CA GLU A 25 -26.04 50.84 -19.86
C GLU A 25 -26.11 49.40 -19.32
N ASP A 26 -26.65 48.48 -20.13
CA ASP A 26 -26.86 47.08 -19.76
C ASP A 26 -25.56 46.39 -19.30
N GLY A 27 -25.62 45.61 -18.21
CA GLY A 27 -24.46 44.91 -17.65
C GLY A 27 -23.47 45.77 -16.83
N THR A 28 -23.80 47.03 -16.52
CA THR A 28 -22.90 47.90 -15.75
C THR A 28 -23.00 47.66 -14.24
N THR A 29 -21.88 47.37 -13.58
CA THR A 29 -21.79 47.37 -12.10
C THR A 29 -21.57 48.79 -11.58
N VAL A 30 -22.46 49.27 -10.70
CA VAL A 30 -22.31 50.57 -10.05
C VAL A 30 -21.80 50.38 -8.63
N ILE A 31 -20.65 50.97 -8.32
CA ILE A 31 -20.09 51.02 -6.97
C ILE A 31 -20.33 52.41 -6.42
N MET A 32 -21.23 52.52 -5.44
CA MET A 32 -21.49 53.78 -4.76
C MET A 32 -20.58 53.90 -3.53
N GLY A 33 -19.61 54.80 -3.61
CA GLY A 33 -18.73 55.19 -2.51
C GLY A 33 -19.03 56.61 -2.03
N THR A 34 -19.05 56.77 -0.70
CA THR A 34 -19.06 58.02 0.11
C THR A 34 -20.14 59.09 -0.11
N ASP A 35 -20.90 59.12 -1.21
CA ASP A 35 -21.88 60.20 -1.44
C ASP A 35 -23.32 59.86 -1.03
N TYR A 36 -23.62 58.61 -0.69
CA TYR A 36 -24.88 58.27 -0.01
C TYR A 36 -24.68 58.32 1.50
N LYS A 37 -24.77 59.52 2.08
CA LYS A 37 -24.96 59.65 3.53
C LYS A 37 -26.37 59.21 3.87
N ASP A 38 -26.51 58.01 4.44
CA ASP A 38 -27.60 57.77 5.37
C ASP A 38 -27.52 58.88 6.44
N PRO A 39 -28.52 59.76 6.57
CA PRO A 39 -28.48 60.88 7.50
C PRO A 39 -28.42 60.45 8.98
N THR A 40 -28.54 59.15 9.28
CA THR A 40 -28.51 58.60 10.64
C THR A 40 -27.24 57.83 11.00
N ALA A 41 -26.38 57.45 10.05
CA ALA A 41 -25.20 56.61 10.30
C ALA A 41 -23.89 57.41 10.44
N ARG A 42 -23.13 57.19 11.52
CA ARG A 42 -21.82 57.81 11.78
C ARG A 42 -20.63 57.10 11.09
N THR A 43 -20.88 56.07 10.28
CA THR A 43 -19.86 55.26 9.61
C THR A 43 -20.13 55.18 8.10
N SER A 44 -19.07 55.20 7.29
CA SER A 44 -19.16 55.08 5.83
C SER A 44 -19.53 53.64 5.45
N LYS A 45 -20.70 53.43 4.83
CA LYS A 45 -21.10 52.16 4.21
C LYS A 45 -20.80 52.17 2.71
N PHE A 46 -20.49 51.01 2.14
CA PHE A 46 -20.27 50.83 0.70
C PHE A 46 -21.27 49.83 0.15
N TYR A 47 -21.90 50.13 -0.97
CA TYR A 47 -22.89 49.26 -1.61
C TYR A 47 -22.49 48.97 -3.06
N ILE A 48 -22.69 47.73 -3.50
CA ILE A 48 -22.45 47.30 -4.87
C ILE A 48 -23.78 46.87 -5.47
N TYR A 49 -24.11 47.40 -6.64
CA TYR A 49 -25.35 47.09 -7.36
C TYR A 49 -25.03 46.48 -8.72
N GLY A 50 -25.75 45.40 -9.07
CA GLY A 50 -25.81 44.86 -10.42
C GLY A 50 -27.10 45.34 -11.09
N CYS A 51 -27.00 45.93 -12.28
CA CYS A 51 -28.14 46.51 -12.99
C CYS A 51 -28.44 45.71 -14.27
N ASP A 52 -29.70 45.30 -14.41
CA ASP A 52 -30.26 44.70 -15.61
C ASP A 52 -31.34 45.63 -16.18
N THR A 53 -31.34 45.82 -17.49
CA THR A 53 -32.33 46.63 -18.20
C THR A 53 -33.78 46.16 -18.01
N ASN A 54 -34.00 44.88 -17.68
CA ASN A 54 -35.33 44.33 -17.45
C ASN A 54 -35.76 44.36 -15.98
N ASN A 55 -34.82 44.31 -15.03
CA ASN A 55 -35.09 44.07 -13.61
C ASN A 55 -34.62 45.19 -12.67
N GLY A 56 -34.00 46.26 -13.20
CA GLY A 56 -33.46 47.36 -12.42
C GLY A 56 -32.13 47.00 -11.74
N CYS A 57 -31.71 47.82 -10.77
CA CYS A 57 -30.48 47.60 -10.01
C CYS A 57 -30.77 46.86 -8.70
N ILE A 58 -30.15 45.69 -8.52
CA ILE A 58 -30.26 44.88 -7.31
C ILE A 58 -28.97 45.03 -6.50
N ALA A 59 -29.12 45.31 -5.19
CA ALA A 59 -27.98 45.34 -4.27
C ALA A 59 -27.46 43.92 -4.08
N TYR A 60 -26.15 43.73 -4.23
CA TYR A 60 -25.52 42.48 -3.86
C TYR A 60 -25.51 42.34 -2.33
N THR A 61 -26.12 41.27 -1.83
CA THR A 61 -26.17 40.93 -0.41
C THR A 61 -25.59 39.53 -0.21
N SER A 62 -24.91 39.33 0.93
CA SER A 62 -24.37 38.04 1.38
C SER A 62 -23.42 37.30 0.42
N ASN A 63 -22.78 37.99 -0.53
CA ASN A 63 -21.94 37.36 -1.58
C ASN A 63 -20.58 38.04 -1.75
N TYR A 64 -19.79 37.53 -2.72
CA TYR A 64 -18.52 38.11 -3.14
C TYR A 64 -18.62 38.78 -4.50
N HIS A 65 -17.84 39.84 -4.69
CA HIS A 65 -17.78 40.57 -5.95
C HIS A 65 -16.35 40.95 -6.33
N LEU A 66 -15.94 40.66 -7.57
CA LEU A 66 -14.62 40.97 -8.11
C LEU A 66 -14.69 42.16 -9.07
N LYS A 67 -14.28 43.35 -8.59
CA LYS A 67 -14.17 44.53 -9.44
C LYS A 67 -12.86 44.50 -10.22
N THR A 68 -12.95 44.60 -11.55
CA THR A 68 -11.79 44.87 -12.41
C THR A 68 -11.85 46.31 -12.92
N THR A 69 -10.75 47.07 -12.78
CA THR A 69 -10.64 48.45 -13.27
C THR A 69 -9.41 48.57 -14.15
N THR A 70 -9.62 48.96 -15.40
CA THR A 70 -8.56 49.17 -16.39
C THR A 70 -8.35 50.65 -16.60
N SER A 71 -7.13 51.14 -16.38
CA SER A 71 -6.74 52.52 -16.67
C SER A 71 -5.48 52.50 -17.54
N GLY A 72 -5.62 52.88 -18.81
CA GLY A 72 -4.55 52.70 -19.81
C GLY A 72 -4.21 51.22 -20.01
N SER A 73 -2.94 50.85 -19.85
CA SER A 73 -2.46 49.46 -19.94
C SER A 73 -2.44 48.73 -18.58
N THR A 74 -2.89 49.36 -17.50
CA THR A 74 -2.85 48.79 -16.16
C THR A 74 -4.24 48.31 -15.74
N THR A 75 -4.34 47.01 -15.43
CA THR A 75 -5.55 46.38 -14.89
C THR A 75 -5.37 46.16 -13.39
N THR A 76 -6.30 46.67 -12.59
CA THR A 76 -6.34 46.48 -11.13
C THR A 76 -7.59 45.70 -10.74
N LYS A 77 -7.45 44.73 -9.83
CA LYS A 77 -8.56 43.92 -9.32
C LYS A 77 -8.78 44.19 -7.83
N THR A 78 -10.03 44.23 -7.39
CA THR A 78 -10.42 44.35 -5.97
C THR A 78 -11.56 43.38 -5.65
N LEU A 79 -11.39 42.57 -4.60
CA LEU A 79 -12.40 41.62 -4.12
C LEU A 79 -13.17 42.21 -2.93
N TYR A 80 -14.49 42.10 -2.95
CA TYR A 80 -15.39 42.60 -1.91
C TYR A 80 -16.23 41.46 -1.31
N LYS A 81 -16.51 41.50 0.00
CA LYS A 81 -17.52 40.68 0.71
C LYS A 81 -18.68 41.56 1.11
N CYS A 82 -19.89 41.27 0.64
CA CYS A 82 -21.12 41.98 0.98
C CYS A 82 -21.88 41.23 2.08
N ALA A 83 -22.30 41.94 3.12
CA ALA A 83 -23.14 41.38 4.18
C ALA A 83 -24.62 41.32 3.75
N GLY A 84 -25.46 40.69 4.57
CA GLY A 84 -26.91 40.60 4.31
C GLY A 84 -27.64 41.95 4.29
N ASP A 85 -27.08 42.98 4.93
CA ASP A 85 -27.58 44.36 4.87
C ASP A 85 -27.11 45.14 3.63
N GLY A 86 -26.40 44.47 2.71
CA GLY A 86 -25.84 45.04 1.47
C GLY A 86 -24.54 45.83 1.66
N ASN A 87 -24.04 45.97 2.89
CA ASN A 87 -22.79 46.66 3.12
C ASN A 87 -21.60 45.78 2.70
N CYS A 88 -20.77 46.29 1.79
CA CYS A 88 -19.65 45.57 1.21
C CYS A 88 -18.31 46.07 1.78
N THR A 89 -17.44 45.13 2.12
CA THR A 89 -16.10 45.41 2.64
C THR A 89 -15.05 44.89 1.67
N LYS A 90 -14.00 45.67 1.44
CA LYS A 90 -12.84 45.23 0.65
C LYS A 90 -12.09 44.16 1.43
N LEU A 91 -11.86 43.01 0.81
CA LEU A 91 -11.08 41.93 1.39
C LEU A 91 -9.59 42.18 1.16
N THR A 92 -8.82 42.12 2.24
CA THR A 92 -7.35 42.15 2.22
C THR A 92 -6.73 40.84 2.72
N SER A 93 -7.54 39.96 3.33
CA SER A 93 -7.13 38.65 3.81
C SER A 93 -8.18 37.60 3.42
N PHE A 94 -7.76 36.55 2.72
CA PHE A 94 -8.58 35.44 2.25
C PHE A 94 -7.68 34.28 1.80
N ASN A 95 -8.15 33.03 1.88
CA ASN A 95 -7.39 31.87 1.41
C ASN A 95 -7.53 31.72 -0.12
N SER A 96 -6.63 30.97 -0.76
CA SER A 96 -6.88 30.49 -2.12
C SER A 96 -8.09 29.57 -2.12
N GLY A 97 -8.95 29.67 -3.14
CA GLY A 97 -10.17 28.87 -3.23
C GLY A 97 -11.30 29.60 -3.96
N TYR A 98 -12.51 29.04 -3.84
CA TYR A 98 -13.71 29.53 -4.49
C TYR A 98 -14.54 30.42 -3.56
N PHE A 99 -15.24 31.39 -4.14
CA PHE A 99 -16.11 32.33 -3.43
C PHE A 99 -17.45 32.43 -4.17
N LEU A 100 -18.55 32.41 -3.41
CA LEU A 100 -19.91 32.53 -3.94
C LEU A 100 -20.14 33.92 -4.54
N THR A 101 -20.57 34.00 -5.81
CA THR A 101 -20.87 35.26 -6.50
C THR A 101 -22.16 35.18 -7.31
N GLY A 102 -22.63 36.32 -7.80
CA GLY A 102 -23.91 36.43 -8.51
C GLY A 102 -25.04 36.93 -7.61
N ALA A 103 -26.17 37.28 -8.23
CA ALA A 103 -27.34 37.74 -7.49
C ALA A 103 -27.93 36.60 -6.66
N PRO A 104 -28.40 36.85 -5.42
CA PRO A 104 -29.14 35.86 -4.67
C PRO A 104 -30.38 35.44 -5.47
N ILE A 105 -30.51 34.15 -5.74
CA ILE A 105 -31.72 33.59 -6.36
C ILE A 105 -32.69 33.31 -5.21
N ALA A 106 -33.85 33.96 -5.21
CA ALA A 106 -34.91 33.64 -4.25
C ALA A 106 -35.42 32.22 -4.51
N ASP A 107 -35.53 31.42 -3.45
CA ASP A 107 -36.01 30.04 -3.53
C ASP A 107 -37.40 29.98 -4.19
N PRO A 108 -37.58 29.26 -5.30
CA PRO A 108 -38.90 29.10 -5.93
C PRO A 108 -39.89 28.32 -5.05
N ALA A 109 -39.45 27.60 -4.01
CA ALA A 109 -40.30 26.70 -3.23
C ALA A 109 -41.33 27.39 -2.30
N GLU A 110 -41.11 28.64 -1.87
CA GLU A 110 -42.03 29.29 -0.90
C GLU A 110 -43.26 29.97 -1.52
N THR A 111 -43.33 30.13 -2.85
CA THR A 111 -44.42 30.92 -3.46
C THR A 111 -45.70 30.13 -3.76
N ALA A 112 -45.71 28.79 -3.64
CA ALA A 112 -46.82 27.96 -4.10
C ALA A 112 -47.86 27.54 -3.02
N GLU A 113 -47.51 27.45 -1.72
CA GLU A 113 -48.40 26.84 -0.72
C GLU A 113 -49.01 27.80 0.34
N GLY A 114 -48.64 29.08 0.35
CA GLY A 114 -49.07 30.04 1.38
C GLY A 114 -50.53 30.52 1.35
N ARG A 115 -51.39 30.10 0.39
CA ARG A 115 -52.75 30.66 0.23
C ARG A 115 -53.92 29.79 0.69
N ARG A 116 -53.69 28.69 1.43
CA ARG A 116 -54.80 27.92 2.03
C ARG A 116 -54.48 27.41 3.44
N ARG A 117 -54.69 28.22 4.48
CA ARG A 117 -55.00 27.68 5.81
C ARG A 117 -56.22 28.34 6.45
N ARG A 118 -57.20 27.47 6.76
CA ARG A 118 -58.35 27.74 7.63
C ARG A 118 -57.88 27.90 9.07
N HIS A 119 -58.58 28.78 9.78
CA HIS A 119 -58.60 29.01 11.22
C HIS A 119 -58.55 27.72 12.09
N VAL A 120 -57.53 27.57 12.93
CA VAL A 120 -57.53 26.84 14.23
C VAL A 120 -56.48 27.51 15.15
N PRO A 121 -56.74 27.70 16.47
CA PRO A 121 -55.92 28.59 17.32
C PRO A 121 -54.77 27.91 18.08
N ARG A 122 -53.72 28.72 18.28
CA ARG A 122 -52.59 28.68 19.24
C ARG A 122 -52.48 27.50 20.21
N GLN A 123 -51.37 26.76 20.08
CA GLN A 123 -50.57 26.27 21.19
C GLN A 123 -49.08 26.41 20.85
N ASP A 124 -48.29 26.72 21.87
CA ASP A 124 -46.91 27.20 21.81
C ASP A 124 -45.97 26.16 21.18
N VAL A 125 -45.32 26.54 20.08
CA VAL A 125 -44.16 25.85 19.51
C VAL A 125 -43.07 26.91 19.39
N GLU A 126 -41.96 26.71 20.08
CA GLU A 126 -40.72 27.45 19.87
C GLU A 126 -40.35 27.28 18.39
N GLN A 127 -40.43 28.38 17.63
CA GLN A 127 -39.93 28.45 16.27
C GLN A 127 -38.41 28.45 16.33
N GLU A 128 -37.81 27.31 16.04
CA GLU A 128 -36.45 27.24 15.52
C GLU A 128 -36.50 27.92 14.14
N GLU A 129 -35.93 29.13 14.04
CA GLU A 129 -35.88 29.91 12.81
C GLU A 129 -35.08 29.13 11.75
N ALA A 130 -35.77 28.52 10.77
CA ALA A 130 -35.15 28.03 9.57
C ALA A 130 -34.51 29.21 8.82
N GLN A 131 -33.19 29.35 8.88
CA GLN A 131 -32.46 30.27 8.01
C GLN A 131 -32.69 29.83 6.56
N ALA A 132 -33.37 30.67 5.78
CA ALA A 132 -33.48 30.48 4.33
C ALA A 132 -32.08 30.39 3.71
N SER A 133 -31.76 29.27 3.05
CA SER A 133 -30.46 29.09 2.40
C SER A 133 -30.40 29.98 1.16
N LEU A 134 -29.41 30.87 1.11
CA LEU A 134 -29.20 31.75 -0.04
C LEU A 134 -28.44 30.98 -1.12
N SER A 135 -28.99 30.99 -2.34
CA SER A 135 -28.38 30.37 -3.54
C SER A 135 -27.78 31.44 -4.46
N TYR A 136 -26.66 31.09 -5.11
CA TYR A 136 -25.85 31.99 -5.93
C TYR A 136 -25.61 31.41 -7.33
N SER A 137 -25.45 32.27 -8.33
CA SER A 137 -25.39 31.87 -9.74
C SER A 137 -23.97 31.67 -10.30
N GLY A 138 -22.92 31.77 -9.47
CA GLY A 138 -21.55 31.59 -9.94
C GLY A 138 -20.48 31.55 -8.85
N LEU A 139 -19.24 31.36 -9.28
CA LEU A 139 -18.06 31.32 -8.42
C LEU A 139 -16.99 32.32 -8.87
N ILE A 140 -16.22 32.85 -7.91
CA ILE A 140 -14.93 33.49 -8.15
C ILE A 140 -13.85 32.53 -7.65
N TYR A 141 -12.83 32.26 -8.44
CA TYR A 141 -11.68 31.48 -8.01
C TYR A 141 -10.45 32.36 -7.82
N CYS A 142 -9.78 32.24 -6.68
CA CYS A 142 -8.49 32.87 -6.43
C CYS A 142 -7.42 31.79 -6.22
N SER A 143 -6.45 31.69 -7.14
CA SER A 143 -5.41 30.66 -7.08
C SER A 143 -4.31 30.91 -6.02
N THR A 144 -4.15 32.14 -5.51
CA THR A 144 -3.12 32.49 -4.53
C THR A 144 -3.72 33.25 -3.35
N LYS A 145 -3.36 32.82 -2.13
CA LYS A 145 -3.77 33.46 -0.87
C LYS A 145 -3.45 34.96 -0.88
N ASN A 146 -4.40 35.78 -0.41
CA ASN A 146 -4.28 37.24 -0.28
C ASN A 146 -3.87 38.01 -1.55
N THR A 147 -3.95 37.39 -2.74
CA THR A 147 -3.43 37.97 -3.99
C THR A 147 -4.57 38.18 -4.99
N VAL A 148 -5.24 39.34 -4.90
CA VAL A 148 -6.48 39.59 -5.68
C VAL A 148 -6.26 39.56 -7.20
N SER A 149 -5.03 39.82 -7.68
CA SER A 149 -4.70 39.70 -9.10
C SER A 149 -4.86 38.27 -9.63
N SER A 150 -4.76 37.26 -8.76
CA SER A 150 -4.96 35.85 -9.10
C SER A 150 -6.44 35.44 -9.14
N CYS A 151 -7.36 36.33 -8.77
CA CYS A 151 -8.79 36.05 -8.74
C CYS A 151 -9.42 36.25 -10.13
N ALA A 152 -10.33 35.35 -10.52
CA ALA A 152 -11.12 35.46 -11.74
C ALA A 152 -12.54 34.93 -11.51
N GLU A 153 -13.53 35.53 -12.17
CA GLU A 153 -14.86 34.95 -12.25
C GLU A 153 -14.79 33.64 -13.05
N PHE A 154 -15.45 32.62 -12.52
CA PHE A 154 -15.47 31.30 -13.09
C PHE A 154 -16.73 31.16 -13.94
N ALA A 155 -16.57 30.92 -15.24
CA ALA A 155 -17.69 30.87 -16.17
C ALA A 155 -18.65 29.74 -15.80
N SER A 156 -19.96 30.03 -15.80
CA SER A 156 -21.00 29.06 -15.42
C SER A 156 -20.93 27.75 -16.19
N VAL A 157 -20.59 27.80 -17.48
CA VAL A 157 -20.40 26.62 -18.35
C VAL A 157 -19.28 25.66 -17.90
N ASN A 158 -18.38 26.11 -17.03
CA ASN A 158 -17.27 25.32 -16.53
C ASN A 158 -17.52 24.79 -15.10
N ILE A 159 -18.59 25.22 -14.43
CA ILE A 159 -18.93 24.76 -13.08
C ILE A 159 -19.58 23.38 -13.21
N LYS A 160 -18.87 22.35 -12.77
CA LYS A 160 -19.39 20.98 -12.64
C LYS A 160 -20.16 20.83 -11.32
N SER A 161 -21.15 19.94 -11.29
CA SER A 161 -21.79 19.54 -10.03
C SER A 161 -20.77 18.95 -9.05
N GLY A 162 -20.90 19.29 -7.77
CA GLY A 162 -20.08 18.79 -6.67
C GLY A 162 -19.52 19.90 -5.79
N TYR A 163 -18.43 19.58 -5.06
CA TYR A 163 -17.89 20.43 -4.02
C TYR A 163 -16.58 21.12 -4.43
N TYR A 164 -16.38 22.31 -3.87
CA TYR A 164 -15.24 23.18 -4.12
C TYR A 164 -14.68 23.71 -2.80
N LEU A 165 -13.35 23.76 -2.66
CA LEU A 165 -12.71 24.36 -1.48
C LEU A 165 -12.92 25.88 -1.46
N SER A 166 -13.51 26.38 -0.39
CA SER A 166 -13.79 27.80 -0.27
C SER A 166 -12.53 28.61 0.11
N GLY A 167 -12.40 29.79 -0.48
CA GLY A 167 -11.38 30.77 -0.09
C GLY A 167 -11.79 31.64 1.11
N ASP A 168 -13.07 31.59 1.50
CA ASP A 168 -13.58 32.20 2.73
C ASP A 168 -13.22 31.32 3.93
N SER A 169 -12.72 31.89 5.02
CA SER A 169 -12.46 31.10 6.24
C SER A 169 -13.74 30.67 6.97
N THR A 170 -14.86 31.34 6.72
CA THR A 170 -16.16 31.05 7.37
C THR A 170 -16.98 29.99 6.63
N ILE A 171 -16.78 29.85 5.31
CA ILE A 171 -17.39 28.81 4.49
C ILE A 171 -16.29 27.80 4.21
N LYS A 172 -16.41 26.53 4.60
CA LYS A 172 -15.32 25.55 4.40
C LYS A 172 -15.32 24.98 3.00
N ILE A 173 -16.50 24.60 2.52
CA ILE A 173 -16.74 24.05 1.20
C ILE A 173 -17.96 24.73 0.58
N VAL A 174 -17.93 24.86 -0.73
CA VAL A 174 -19.06 25.34 -1.54
C VAL A 174 -19.58 24.17 -2.34
N PHE A 175 -20.89 23.97 -2.32
CA PHE A 175 -21.54 23.04 -3.23
C PHE A 175 -22.10 23.81 -4.41
N CYS A 176 -21.97 23.24 -5.61
CA CYS A 176 -22.69 23.71 -6.80
C CYS A 176 -23.38 22.54 -7.46
N SER A 177 -24.58 22.79 -7.98
CA SER A 177 -25.28 21.92 -8.92
C SER A 177 -25.37 22.61 -10.28
N SER A 178 -25.09 21.86 -11.34
CA SER A 178 -25.20 22.32 -12.73
C SER A 178 -26.25 21.47 -13.46
N ALA A 179 -27.38 22.07 -13.82
CA ALA A 179 -28.34 21.54 -14.79
C ALA A 179 -28.11 22.23 -16.15
N GLU A 180 -28.52 21.62 -17.27
CA GLU A 180 -28.10 21.94 -18.65
C GLU A 180 -27.91 23.45 -18.99
N ASP A 181 -28.71 24.37 -18.42
CA ASP A 181 -28.59 25.82 -18.62
C ASP A 181 -28.53 26.66 -17.31
N SER A 182 -28.41 26.05 -16.13
CA SER A 182 -28.42 26.77 -14.85
C SER A 182 -27.47 26.19 -13.81
N VAL A 183 -26.70 27.07 -13.17
CA VAL A 183 -25.83 26.74 -12.04
C VAL A 183 -26.37 27.38 -10.76
N THR A 184 -26.48 26.59 -9.71
CA THR A 184 -26.82 27.06 -8.37
C THR A 184 -25.76 26.59 -7.39
N CYS A 185 -25.15 27.54 -6.67
CA CYS A 185 -24.14 27.30 -5.66
C CYS A 185 -24.57 27.83 -4.30
N PHE A 186 -24.21 27.14 -3.21
CA PHE A 186 -24.49 27.57 -1.84
C PHE A 186 -23.40 27.11 -0.86
N ASP A 187 -23.49 27.59 0.38
CA ASP A 187 -22.61 27.16 1.47
C ASP A 187 -22.85 25.67 1.78
N GLY A 188 -21.89 24.83 1.45
CA GLY A 188 -21.96 23.38 1.68
C GLY A 188 -21.47 22.95 3.05
N SER A 189 -21.07 23.88 3.93
CA SER A 189 -20.42 23.54 5.20
C SER A 189 -21.32 22.78 6.18
N SER A 190 -22.64 22.82 5.99
CA SER A 190 -23.60 22.06 6.82
C SER A 190 -23.50 20.55 6.61
N ALA A 191 -22.94 20.09 5.49
CA ALA A 191 -22.74 18.67 5.21
C ALA A 191 -21.51 18.08 5.93
N ILE A 192 -20.64 18.93 6.48
CA ILE A 192 -19.44 18.49 7.22
C ILE A 192 -19.86 17.94 8.58
N GLY A 193 -19.23 16.82 8.96
CA GLY A 193 -19.48 16.14 10.23
C GLY A 193 -20.43 14.96 10.08
N SER A 194 -21.49 15.08 9.27
CA SER A 194 -22.25 13.91 8.83
C SER A 194 -21.51 13.13 7.73
N HIS A 195 -20.63 13.80 6.98
CA HIS A 195 -19.77 13.19 5.98
C HIS A 195 -18.36 13.78 6.06
N SER A 196 -17.36 12.94 5.76
CA SER A 196 -15.94 13.31 5.76
C SER A 196 -15.35 13.51 4.36
N TYR A 197 -16.02 12.96 3.33
CA TYR A 197 -15.53 12.91 1.96
C TYR A 197 -16.49 13.59 1.00
N PHE A 198 -15.97 14.38 0.07
CA PHE A 198 -16.75 15.18 -0.87
C PHE A 198 -16.15 15.10 -2.27
N PHE A 199 -17.01 15.05 -3.29
CA PHE A 199 -16.57 14.99 -4.67
C PHE A 199 -15.93 16.32 -5.10
N ASP A 200 -14.62 16.31 -5.40
CA ASP A 200 -13.87 17.49 -5.82
C ASP A 200 -14.17 17.82 -7.29
N ALA A 201 -15.20 18.63 -7.52
CA ALA A 201 -15.71 18.92 -8.85
C ALA A 201 -14.65 19.60 -9.75
N MET A 202 -13.76 20.41 -9.17
CA MET A 202 -12.67 21.05 -9.91
C MET A 202 -11.64 20.03 -10.40
N ASN A 203 -11.39 19.01 -9.59
CA ASN A 203 -10.37 18.01 -9.84
C ASN A 203 -10.97 16.66 -10.30
N ALA A 204 -12.22 16.66 -10.79
CA ALA A 204 -12.94 15.46 -11.23
C ALA A 204 -12.21 14.62 -12.31
N ASP A 205 -11.39 15.27 -13.16
CA ASP A 205 -10.60 14.59 -14.18
C ASP A 205 -9.24 14.09 -13.65
N SER A 206 -9.04 14.16 -12.34
CA SER A 206 -7.85 13.70 -11.62
C SER A 206 -8.24 12.84 -10.43
N ASN A 207 -7.27 12.14 -9.84
CA ASN A 207 -7.50 11.25 -8.72
C ASN A 207 -7.56 12.00 -7.38
N LYS A 208 -8.48 12.96 -7.25
CA LYS A 208 -8.60 13.81 -6.06
C LYS A 208 -10.02 13.86 -5.51
N ILE A 209 -10.10 14.02 -4.18
CA ILE A 209 -11.32 14.24 -3.41
C ILE A 209 -11.09 15.37 -2.40
N ILE A 210 -12.17 15.97 -1.90
CA ILE A 210 -12.09 16.88 -0.76
C ILE A 210 -12.35 16.06 0.51
N GLN A 211 -11.40 16.08 1.44
CA GLN A 211 -11.53 15.48 2.76
C GLN A 211 -11.71 16.60 3.79
N CYS A 212 -12.75 16.46 4.62
CA CYS A 212 -13.02 17.33 5.75
C CYS A 212 -13.16 16.50 7.03
N PRO A 213 -12.11 16.38 7.86
CA PRO A 213 -12.22 15.72 9.16
C PRO A 213 -13.21 16.42 10.10
N THR A 214 -13.51 15.78 11.22
CA THR A 214 -14.46 16.27 12.24
C THR A 214 -14.05 17.60 12.89
N ASP A 215 -12.78 18.02 12.72
CA ASP A 215 -12.29 19.33 13.15
C ASP A 215 -12.71 20.49 12.22
N GLY A 216 -13.35 20.18 11.09
CA GLY A 216 -13.82 21.14 10.11
C GLY A 216 -12.73 21.78 9.25
N SER A 217 -11.51 21.24 9.29
CA SER A 217 -10.47 21.54 8.30
C SER A 217 -10.81 20.81 6.99
N CYS A 218 -10.67 21.45 5.83
CA CYS A 218 -10.99 20.82 4.55
C CYS A 218 -9.82 20.98 3.59
N SER A 219 -9.46 19.91 2.88
CA SER A 219 -8.37 19.93 1.91
C SER A 219 -8.62 18.98 0.74
N SER A 220 -8.02 19.29 -0.41
CA SER A 220 -8.07 18.46 -1.61
C SER A 220 -6.88 17.50 -1.55
N VAL A 221 -7.17 16.21 -1.49
CA VAL A 221 -6.20 15.14 -1.27
C VAL A 221 -6.24 14.15 -2.44
N THR A 222 -5.13 13.47 -2.69
CA THR A 222 -5.10 12.36 -3.65
C THR A 222 -5.88 11.19 -3.07
N ALA A 223 -6.84 10.66 -3.82
CA ALA A 223 -7.63 9.53 -3.38
C ALA A 223 -6.86 8.21 -3.54
N LEU A 224 -7.07 7.30 -2.60
CA LEU A 224 -6.71 5.90 -2.78
C LEU A 224 -7.65 5.26 -3.81
N LYS A 225 -7.18 4.18 -4.43
CA LYS A 225 -7.97 3.37 -5.37
C LYS A 225 -9.09 2.69 -4.58
N GLY A 226 -10.36 3.06 -4.81
CA GLY A 226 -11.46 2.55 -3.99
C GLY A 226 -12.77 3.32 -4.09
N TYR A 227 -13.61 3.10 -3.08
CA TYR A 227 -14.93 3.69 -2.90
C TYR A 227 -14.97 4.53 -1.63
N TYR A 228 -15.62 5.69 -1.68
CA TYR A 228 -15.77 6.61 -0.56
C TYR A 228 -17.24 6.93 -0.33
N ASN A 229 -17.67 6.85 0.93
CA ASN A 229 -18.96 7.33 1.41
C ASN A 229 -18.95 8.85 1.39
N GLY A 230 -19.11 9.42 0.20
CA GLY A 230 -18.91 10.83 -0.05
C GLY A 230 -20.13 11.48 -0.66
N VAL A 231 -20.36 12.74 -0.30
CA VAL A 231 -21.48 13.51 -0.84
C VAL A 231 -21.12 13.96 -2.25
N THR A 232 -21.96 13.59 -3.21
CA THR A 232 -21.83 13.98 -4.63
C THR A 232 -22.84 15.04 -5.03
N GLY A 233 -23.94 15.16 -4.28
CA GLY A 233 -24.95 16.21 -4.37
C GLY A 233 -25.94 16.13 -5.54
N ASP A 234 -25.88 15.07 -6.35
CA ASP A 234 -26.77 14.89 -7.52
C ASP A 234 -27.82 13.76 -7.36
N ALA A 235 -27.72 12.89 -6.33
CA ALA A 235 -28.73 11.85 -6.05
C ALA A 235 -28.61 11.25 -4.64
N ASP A 236 -29.72 10.73 -4.09
CA ASP A 236 -29.73 9.86 -2.91
C ASP A 236 -28.89 8.59 -3.21
N ASN A 237 -28.03 8.18 -2.27
CA ASN A 237 -27.16 6.98 -2.34
C ASN A 237 -26.03 7.00 -3.39
N ALA A 238 -25.62 8.17 -3.86
CA ALA A 238 -24.44 8.31 -4.71
C ALA A 238 -23.14 8.35 -3.88
N TYR A 239 -22.08 7.72 -4.40
CA TYR A 239 -20.77 7.64 -3.76
C TYR A 239 -19.64 7.99 -4.73
N ILE A 240 -18.42 8.14 -4.21
CA ILE A 240 -17.25 8.49 -5.02
C ILE A 240 -16.45 7.21 -5.31
N LYS A 241 -16.18 6.94 -6.59
CA LYS A 241 -15.34 5.84 -7.06
C LYS A 241 -14.03 6.38 -7.63
N CYS A 242 -12.89 5.95 -7.12
CA CYS A 242 -11.56 6.39 -7.55
C CYS A 242 -10.73 5.20 -8.03
N ASN A 243 -10.12 5.29 -9.21
CA ASN A 243 -9.36 4.18 -9.81
C ASN A 243 -7.84 4.41 -9.85
N GLY A 244 -7.35 5.45 -9.16
CA GLY A 244 -5.94 5.85 -9.18
C GLY A 244 -5.60 6.91 -10.24
N SER A 245 -6.41 7.03 -11.30
CA SER A 245 -6.25 8.08 -12.33
C SER A 245 -7.30 9.17 -12.23
N LYS A 246 -8.55 8.81 -11.90
CA LYS A 246 -9.68 9.72 -11.77
C LYS A 246 -10.64 9.27 -10.68
N CYS A 247 -11.42 10.22 -10.17
CA CYS A 247 -12.57 9.98 -9.30
C CYS A 247 -13.87 10.37 -10.01
N GLU A 248 -14.93 9.59 -9.85
CA GLU A 248 -16.24 9.86 -10.43
C GLU A 248 -17.37 9.60 -9.43
N SER A 249 -18.46 10.37 -9.56
CA SER A 249 -19.71 10.11 -8.86
C SER A 249 -20.44 8.96 -9.56
N THR A 250 -20.85 7.94 -8.81
CA THR A 250 -21.65 6.83 -9.32
C THR A 250 -22.66 6.35 -8.27
N GLY A 251 -23.73 5.71 -8.72
CA GLY A 251 -24.72 5.07 -7.86
C GLY A 251 -24.39 3.60 -7.58
N GLY A 252 -24.98 3.05 -6.52
CA GLY A 252 -24.94 1.62 -6.24
C GLY A 252 -25.75 0.81 -7.24
N SER A 253 -25.36 -0.45 -7.43
CA SER A 253 -26.11 -1.39 -8.26
C SER A 253 -27.16 -2.13 -7.41
N GLU A 254 -28.33 -2.41 -7.99
CA GLU A 254 -29.31 -3.34 -7.38
C GLU A 254 -28.77 -4.78 -7.37
N THR A 255 -27.79 -5.10 -8.22
CA THR A 255 -27.14 -6.40 -8.28
C THR A 255 -25.75 -6.35 -7.64
N CYS A 256 -25.47 -7.31 -6.75
CA CYS A 256 -24.20 -7.41 -6.06
C CYS A 256 -23.18 -8.21 -6.90
N THR A 257 -22.24 -7.50 -7.52
CA THR A 257 -21.10 -8.09 -8.23
C THR A 257 -19.87 -7.97 -7.34
N ALA A 258 -19.09 -9.05 -7.20
CA ALA A 258 -17.86 -9.03 -6.39
C ALA A 258 -16.95 -7.86 -6.81
N GLY A 259 -16.44 -7.11 -5.84
CA GLY A 259 -15.66 -5.88 -6.07
C GLY A 259 -16.48 -4.61 -6.27
N GLY A 260 -17.80 -4.72 -6.47
CA GLY A 260 -18.74 -3.61 -6.61
C GLY A 260 -19.39 -3.18 -5.30
N VAL A 261 -20.26 -2.16 -5.38
CA VAL A 261 -20.98 -1.59 -4.23
C VAL A 261 -22.49 -1.60 -4.49
N THR A 262 -23.28 -2.00 -3.49
CA THR A 262 -24.75 -2.05 -3.56
C THR A 262 -25.39 -0.66 -3.43
N ALA A 263 -26.70 -0.58 -3.69
CA ALA A 263 -27.49 0.65 -3.47
C ALA A 263 -27.44 1.18 -2.02
N ASP A 264 -27.23 0.30 -1.03
CA ASP A 264 -27.10 0.65 0.39
C ASP A 264 -25.65 0.96 0.80
N PHE A 265 -24.77 1.20 -0.18
CA PHE A 265 -23.35 1.49 0.03
C PHE A 265 -22.58 0.39 0.78
N LYS A 266 -22.86 -0.88 0.46
CA LYS A 266 -22.13 -2.05 0.99
C LYS A 266 -21.21 -2.64 -0.08
N LEU A 267 -19.99 -3.01 0.30
CA LEU A 267 -19.02 -3.68 -0.56
C LEU A 267 -19.42 -5.14 -0.79
N CYS A 268 -19.45 -5.59 -2.04
CA CYS A 268 -19.71 -6.97 -2.41
C CYS A 268 -18.42 -7.80 -2.41
N ILE A 269 -18.36 -8.85 -1.59
CA ILE A 269 -17.17 -9.70 -1.43
C ILE A 269 -17.23 -10.93 -2.34
N LEU A 270 -18.41 -11.58 -2.46
CA LEU A 270 -18.64 -12.74 -3.31
C LEU A 270 -19.89 -12.52 -4.20
N THR A 271 -20.03 -13.34 -5.25
CA THR A 271 -21.24 -13.33 -6.09
C THR A 271 -22.45 -13.81 -5.30
N GLU A 272 -23.47 -12.95 -5.22
CA GLU A 272 -24.79 -13.14 -4.57
C GLU A 272 -24.78 -13.31 -3.03
N GLY A 273 -24.70 -12.19 -2.30
CA GLY A 273 -25.24 -12.06 -0.94
C GLY A 273 -24.24 -11.67 0.15
N ASP A 274 -22.95 -11.95 -0.06
CA ASP A 274 -21.91 -11.59 0.92
C ASP A 274 -21.47 -10.13 0.72
N VAL A 275 -21.99 -9.27 1.60
CA VAL A 275 -21.72 -7.83 1.61
C VAL A 275 -21.12 -7.38 2.93
N LYS A 276 -20.31 -6.32 2.90
CA LYS A 276 -19.78 -5.62 4.07
C LYS A 276 -20.12 -4.14 4.03
N ASP A 277 -20.47 -3.59 5.18
CA ASP A 277 -20.75 -2.16 5.32
C ASP A 277 -19.49 -1.32 5.10
N ILE A 278 -19.60 -0.29 4.26
CA ILE A 278 -18.52 0.68 4.04
C ILE A 278 -18.83 1.92 4.89
N GLY A 279 -18.19 2.00 6.05
CA GLY A 279 -18.57 2.96 7.10
C GLY A 279 -19.84 2.52 7.83
N GLY A 280 -19.82 2.54 9.16
CA GLY A 280 -20.89 1.99 9.99
C GLY A 280 -20.54 1.99 11.48
N GLU A 281 -21.38 1.35 12.31
CA GLU A 281 -21.21 1.28 13.79
C GLU A 281 -20.03 0.42 14.27
N GLY A 282 -19.17 -0.05 13.35
CA GLY A 282 -17.96 -0.79 13.70
C GLY A 282 -16.97 0.09 14.48
N THR A 283 -16.30 -0.50 15.47
CA THR A 283 -15.27 0.21 16.26
C THR A 283 -13.88 0.11 15.66
N GLU A 284 -13.69 -0.74 14.64
CA GLU A 284 -12.39 -1.04 14.03
C GLU A 284 -12.52 -1.18 12.52
N ASP A 285 -11.43 -0.89 11.80
CA ASP A 285 -11.34 -1.09 10.36
C ASP A 285 -11.35 -2.61 10.03
N GLU A 286 -12.00 -2.99 8.93
CA GLU A 286 -12.07 -4.37 8.46
C GLU A 286 -11.18 -4.60 7.24
N TYR A 287 -10.69 -5.83 7.08
CA TYR A 287 -9.90 -6.26 5.93
C TYR A 287 -10.60 -7.41 5.22
N VAL A 288 -10.74 -7.31 3.91
CA VAL A 288 -11.50 -8.28 3.11
C VAL A 288 -10.74 -8.69 1.85
N SER A 289 -10.91 -9.95 1.48
CA SER A 289 -10.35 -10.53 0.24
C SER A 289 -11.50 -10.81 -0.72
N ILE A 290 -11.44 -10.22 -1.91
CA ILE A 290 -12.49 -10.33 -2.93
C ILE A 290 -12.02 -11.31 -4.00
N LYS A 291 -12.76 -12.41 -4.19
CA LYS A 291 -12.39 -13.47 -5.14
C LYS A 291 -13.05 -13.27 -6.50
N GLY A 292 -12.26 -13.16 -7.58
CA GLY A 292 -12.74 -13.21 -8.96
C GLY A 292 -13.50 -11.97 -9.45
N ALA A 293 -12.95 -10.77 -9.27
CA ALA A 293 -13.71 -9.51 -9.32
C ALA A 293 -12.97 -8.35 -10.02
N THR A 294 -13.70 -7.26 -10.27
CA THR A 294 -13.13 -5.96 -10.65
C THR A 294 -13.32 -4.96 -9.52
N PHE A 295 -12.25 -4.52 -8.88
CA PHE A 295 -12.25 -3.43 -7.89
C PHE A 295 -11.61 -2.17 -8.52
N PRO A 296 -11.99 -0.94 -8.12
CA PRO A 296 -11.44 0.27 -8.72
C PRO A 296 -9.91 0.29 -8.68
N GLY A 297 -9.29 0.28 -9.86
CA GLY A 297 -7.83 0.39 -10.00
C GLY A 297 -7.03 -0.87 -9.69
N ALA A 298 -7.69 -2.02 -9.45
CA ALA A 298 -7.02 -3.30 -9.22
C ALA A 298 -6.37 -3.89 -10.47
N THR A 299 -5.15 -4.38 -10.30
CA THR A 299 -4.41 -5.12 -11.33
C THR A 299 -4.62 -6.63 -11.20
N ALA A 300 -4.79 -7.12 -9.97
CA ALA A 300 -5.20 -8.51 -9.69
C ALA A 300 -6.68 -8.74 -10.03
N ASN A 301 -7.01 -9.97 -10.48
CA ASN A 301 -8.36 -10.34 -10.90
C ASN A 301 -8.95 -11.55 -10.13
N THR A 302 -8.16 -12.21 -9.27
CA THR A 302 -8.56 -13.42 -8.54
C THR A 302 -8.54 -13.27 -7.01
N ASP A 303 -7.64 -12.46 -6.46
CA ASP A 303 -7.57 -12.17 -5.02
C ASP A 303 -7.23 -10.68 -4.81
N ILE A 304 -8.26 -9.87 -4.59
CA ILE A 304 -8.13 -8.43 -4.41
C ILE A 304 -8.27 -8.11 -2.92
N LYS A 305 -7.19 -7.61 -2.31
CA LYS A 305 -7.17 -7.20 -0.90
C LYS A 305 -7.67 -5.77 -0.75
N VAL A 306 -8.67 -5.58 0.11
CA VAL A 306 -9.33 -4.29 0.34
C VAL A 306 -9.43 -4.03 1.84
N LYS A 307 -9.09 -2.81 2.27
CA LYS A 307 -9.37 -2.30 3.61
C LYS A 307 -10.66 -1.49 3.59
N ILE A 308 -11.53 -1.75 4.55
CA ILE A 308 -12.76 -1.01 4.80
C ILE A 308 -12.60 -0.25 6.11
N THR A 309 -12.71 1.07 6.06
CA THR A 309 -12.53 1.94 7.23
C THR A 309 -13.87 2.31 7.86
N THR A 310 -13.84 2.53 9.17
CA THR A 310 -15.01 2.96 9.95
C THR A 310 -15.57 4.32 9.52
N ASP A 311 -14.73 5.17 8.92
CA ASP A 311 -15.10 6.49 8.42
C ASP A 311 -15.66 6.49 6.99
N GLY A 312 -15.88 5.30 6.40
CA GLY A 312 -16.63 5.16 5.16
C GLY A 312 -15.78 5.04 3.90
N VAL A 313 -14.61 4.42 3.95
CA VAL A 313 -13.78 4.17 2.77
C VAL A 313 -13.59 2.67 2.58
N ALA A 314 -13.63 2.20 1.34
CA ALA A 314 -13.13 0.87 0.97
C ALA A 314 -12.05 1.06 -0.09
N PHE A 315 -10.79 0.70 0.18
CA PHE A 315 -9.67 0.93 -0.75
C PHE A 315 -8.72 -0.26 -0.92
N LEU A 316 -8.07 -0.30 -2.08
CA LEU A 316 -7.23 -1.39 -2.56
C LEU A 316 -5.81 -1.39 -1.95
N LEU A 317 -5.22 -2.58 -1.79
CA LEU A 317 -3.97 -2.80 -1.03
C LEU A 317 -2.74 -3.34 -1.84
N GLU A 318 -2.67 -3.20 -3.18
CA GLU A 318 -1.56 -3.79 -4.01
C GLU A 318 -0.22 -2.99 -4.03
N GLU A 319 0.91 -3.71 -4.21
CA GLU A 319 2.31 -3.46 -3.73
C GLU A 319 3.21 -2.42 -4.44
N ALA A 320 4.24 -1.93 -3.71
CA ALA A 320 5.52 -1.41 -4.26
C ALA A 320 6.70 -1.55 -3.26
N ALA A 321 7.93 -1.82 -3.71
CA ALA A 321 9.14 -1.95 -2.88
C ALA A 321 9.94 -0.63 -2.73
N LEU A 322 10.51 -0.32 -1.56
CA LEU A 322 11.28 0.92 -1.28
C LEU A 322 12.42 0.76 -0.23
N PRO A 323 13.41 1.70 -0.18
CA PRO A 323 14.77 1.49 0.32
C PRO A 323 14.98 1.73 1.84
N GLU A 324 16.16 1.36 2.34
CA GLU A 324 16.51 1.25 3.76
C GLU A 324 16.91 2.58 4.44
N CYS A 325 16.49 2.76 5.71
CA CYS A 325 16.82 3.93 6.54
C CYS A 325 18.11 3.69 7.34
N GLU A 326 19.14 4.50 7.12
CA GLU A 326 20.46 4.43 7.80
C GLU A 326 20.54 5.30 9.08
N ALA A 327 19.41 5.68 9.69
CA ALA A 327 19.41 6.49 10.92
C ALA A 327 19.52 5.61 12.17
N THR A 328 20.51 5.88 13.02
CA THR A 328 20.81 5.10 14.24
C THR A 328 19.78 5.25 15.38
N GLU A 329 18.89 6.24 15.32
CA GLU A 329 17.75 6.40 16.25
C GLU A 329 16.59 7.13 15.52
N PRO A 330 15.37 6.56 15.49
CA PRO A 330 14.23 7.17 14.80
C PRO A 330 13.66 8.37 15.56
N ARG A 331 13.49 9.52 14.88
CA ARG A 331 12.91 10.75 15.44
C ARG A 331 11.62 11.14 14.73
N THR A 332 10.76 11.87 15.44
CA THR A 332 9.55 12.48 14.88
C THR A 332 9.91 13.41 13.72
N GLY A 333 9.47 13.09 12.50
CA GLY A 333 9.72 13.88 11.29
C GLY A 333 10.83 13.34 10.38
N ASP A 334 11.44 12.20 10.71
CA ASP A 334 12.34 11.49 9.79
C ASP A 334 11.54 10.88 8.63
N CYS A 335 12.18 10.68 7.46
CA CYS A 335 11.51 10.32 6.21
C CYS A 335 10.75 8.99 6.35
N PHE A 336 9.44 9.00 6.10
CA PHE A 336 8.60 7.80 6.01
C PHE A 336 8.12 7.65 4.57
N THR A 337 8.99 7.15 3.70
CA THR A 337 8.63 6.81 2.32
C THR A 337 9.05 5.37 2.07
N GLY A 338 8.10 4.42 2.16
CA GLY A 338 8.36 3.02 1.87
C GLY A 338 7.30 2.02 2.34
N ASN A 339 6.74 1.28 1.39
CA ASN A 339 5.67 0.31 1.53
C ASN A 339 6.16 -1.09 1.97
N LYS A 340 7.08 -1.17 2.95
CA LYS A 340 7.44 -2.47 3.53
C LYS A 340 6.86 -2.61 4.92
N SER A 341 6.07 -3.65 5.12
CA SER A 341 5.48 -3.93 6.41
C SER A 341 6.53 -4.37 7.43
N GLY A 342 6.31 -3.99 8.69
CA GLY A 342 7.14 -4.37 9.82
C GLY A 342 7.85 -3.17 10.45
N TYR A 343 9.08 -3.42 10.88
CA TYR A 343 9.94 -2.55 11.67
C TYR A 343 11.20 -2.12 10.90
N PRO A 344 11.14 -1.18 9.95
CA PRO A 344 12.31 -0.77 9.16
C PRO A 344 13.41 -0.06 9.97
N SER A 345 13.11 0.38 11.19
CA SER A 345 14.11 0.95 12.09
C SER A 345 13.79 0.61 13.54
N ILE A 346 14.75 -0.02 14.20
CA ILE A 346 14.69 -0.41 15.60
C ILE A 346 15.73 0.39 16.37
N GLY A 347 15.28 1.36 17.15
CA GLY A 347 16.10 2.12 18.09
C GLY A 347 16.20 1.47 19.46
N THR A 348 16.86 2.15 20.39
CA THR A 348 17.00 1.67 21.78
C THR A 348 15.69 1.75 22.56
N THR A 349 14.88 2.78 22.34
CA THR A 349 13.63 3.02 23.05
C THR A 349 12.39 3.01 22.15
N ASN A 350 12.55 3.33 20.87
CA ASN A 350 11.46 3.45 19.92
C ASN A 350 11.72 2.61 18.68
N VAL A 351 10.65 2.24 18.01
CA VAL A 351 10.70 1.60 16.70
C VAL A 351 9.83 2.37 15.71
N VAL A 352 10.22 2.34 14.44
CA VAL A 352 9.34 2.74 13.34
C VAL A 352 8.58 1.50 12.93
N LYS A 353 7.25 1.55 13.00
CA LYS A 353 6.35 0.51 12.47
C LYS A 353 5.69 1.04 11.20
N CYS A 354 5.79 0.28 10.13
CA CYS A 354 5.15 0.58 8.85
C CYS A 354 4.17 -0.54 8.51
N SER A 355 3.03 -0.18 7.96
CA SER A 355 2.07 -1.16 7.42
C SER A 355 2.48 -1.70 6.05
N GLY A 356 3.34 -0.96 5.36
CA GLY A 356 3.73 -1.27 4.01
C GLY A 356 2.75 -0.81 2.93
N PHE A 357 1.77 0.03 3.23
CA PHE A 357 0.85 0.57 2.21
C PHE A 357 1.25 1.93 1.66
N GLU A 358 0.95 2.15 0.37
CA GLU A 358 1.24 3.43 -0.29
C GLU A 358 0.46 4.56 0.38
N ASN A 359 1.20 5.58 0.82
CA ASN A 359 0.67 6.77 1.49
C ASN A 359 0.18 6.54 2.94
N ASP A 360 0.38 5.36 3.53
CA ASP A 360 0.19 5.17 4.96
C ASP A 360 1.48 5.57 5.69
N PRO A 361 1.47 6.62 6.53
CA PRO A 361 2.67 7.05 7.22
C PRO A 361 3.10 5.99 8.24
N CYS A 362 4.38 5.62 8.21
CA CYS A 362 4.94 4.83 9.29
C CYS A 362 4.82 5.58 10.62
N VAL A 363 4.51 4.84 11.68
CA VAL A 363 4.33 5.38 13.03
C VAL A 363 5.56 5.10 13.87
N VAL A 364 5.97 6.08 14.67
CA VAL A 364 6.98 5.85 15.71
C VAL A 364 6.26 5.42 16.97
N VAL A 365 6.50 4.20 17.40
CA VAL A 365 5.94 3.64 18.64
C VAL A 365 7.04 3.36 19.63
N ALA A 366 6.69 3.40 20.92
CA ALA A 366 7.59 2.89 21.94
C ALA A 366 7.85 1.42 21.66
N LYS A 367 9.10 1.01 21.79
CA LYS A 367 9.48 -0.40 21.75
C LYS A 367 8.71 -1.13 22.87
N GLY A 368 8.25 -2.36 22.60
CA GLY A 368 7.39 -3.14 23.52
C GLY A 368 7.85 -3.06 24.98
N THR A 369 6.90 -2.97 25.92
CA THR A 369 7.22 -2.71 27.34
C THR A 369 7.61 -3.96 28.12
N ASP A 370 7.26 -5.14 27.61
CA ASP A 370 7.29 -6.42 28.32
C ASP A 370 8.08 -7.48 27.54
N ASP A 371 8.54 -8.51 28.27
CA ASP A 371 9.11 -9.73 27.70
C ASP A 371 8.00 -10.58 27.05
N CYS A 372 8.36 -11.52 26.16
CA CYS A 372 7.39 -12.38 25.48
C CYS A 372 6.51 -13.13 26.50
N SER A 373 5.20 -13.18 26.23
CA SER A 373 4.18 -13.70 27.12
C SER A 373 3.14 -14.51 26.35
N GLU A 374 2.32 -15.30 27.05
CA GLU A 374 1.24 -16.10 26.44
C GLU A 374 0.27 -15.26 25.58
N ASP A 375 0.10 -13.96 25.89
CA ASP A 375 -0.77 -13.05 25.15
C ASP A 375 -0.06 -12.33 23.98
N THR A 376 1.24 -12.58 23.77
CA THR A 376 2.03 -11.90 22.74
C THR A 376 1.85 -12.57 21.39
N LEU A 377 1.39 -11.79 20.39
CA LEU A 377 1.23 -12.27 19.01
C LEU A 377 2.58 -12.63 18.36
N ASP A 378 2.53 -13.56 17.42
CA ASP A 378 3.71 -14.05 16.71
C ASP A 378 4.39 -12.96 15.89
N GLY A 379 5.72 -12.90 16.03
CA GLY A 379 6.58 -11.96 15.36
C GLY A 379 6.54 -10.54 15.93
N VAL A 380 5.90 -10.28 17.06
CA VAL A 380 5.94 -8.95 17.71
C VAL A 380 7.34 -8.70 18.29
N LEU A 381 7.87 -7.47 18.16
CA LEU A 381 9.16 -7.10 18.72
C LEU A 381 9.08 -6.85 20.24
N SER A 382 9.89 -7.56 21.02
CA SER A 382 9.96 -7.40 22.48
C SER A 382 10.70 -6.12 22.91
N LYS A 383 10.72 -5.85 24.23
CA LYS A 383 11.55 -4.80 24.85
C LYS A 383 13.03 -4.90 24.48
N GLY A 384 13.52 -6.13 24.30
CA GLY A 384 14.88 -6.48 23.91
C GLY A 384 15.11 -6.34 22.40
N THR A 385 15.93 -7.19 21.79
CA THR A 385 16.07 -7.26 20.32
C THR A 385 15.58 -8.61 19.84
N ASN A 386 14.42 -9.06 20.33
CA ASN A 386 13.89 -10.38 20.02
C ASN A 386 12.51 -10.26 19.37
N LEU A 387 12.19 -11.22 18.52
CA LEU A 387 10.84 -11.45 18.03
C LEU A 387 10.15 -12.48 18.92
N CYS A 388 8.93 -12.19 19.36
CA CYS A 388 8.17 -13.07 20.24
C CYS A 388 7.32 -14.07 19.46
N PHE A 389 7.14 -15.25 20.03
CA PHE A 389 6.24 -16.30 19.58
C PHE A 389 5.55 -16.88 20.82
N GLY A 390 4.43 -16.29 21.23
CA GLY A 390 3.88 -16.50 22.58
C GLY A 390 4.91 -16.20 23.66
N THR A 391 5.23 -17.20 24.50
CA THR A 391 6.24 -17.09 25.58
C THR A 391 7.69 -17.21 25.11
N GLU A 392 7.90 -17.73 23.90
CA GLU A 392 9.23 -17.96 23.34
C GLU A 392 9.72 -16.75 22.53
N SER A 393 11.02 -16.73 22.22
CA SER A 393 11.59 -15.62 21.47
C SER A 393 12.76 -16.01 20.58
N TYR A 394 12.87 -15.34 19.43
CA TYR A 394 14.01 -15.40 18.53
C TYR A 394 14.91 -14.18 18.71
N GLU A 395 16.18 -14.40 19.08
CA GLU A 395 17.16 -13.30 19.20
C GLU A 395 17.63 -12.83 17.83
N LEU A 396 17.41 -11.55 17.52
CA LEU A 396 17.86 -10.96 16.26
C LEU A 396 19.39 -10.85 16.21
N LYS A 397 20.01 -11.26 15.09
CA LYS A 397 21.46 -11.09 14.88
C LYS A 397 21.83 -9.63 14.53
N THR A 398 23.09 -9.25 14.71
CA THR A 398 23.59 -7.91 14.33
C THR A 398 23.65 -7.72 12.81
N THR A 399 24.02 -8.79 12.10
CA THR A 399 24.00 -8.85 10.65
C THR A 399 22.59 -9.24 10.23
N ALA A 400 22.07 -8.60 9.18
CA ALA A 400 20.76 -8.94 8.66
C ALA A 400 20.76 -10.34 8.05
N GLU A 401 19.75 -11.12 8.40
CA GLU A 401 19.50 -12.45 7.86
C GLU A 401 18.04 -12.56 7.38
N THR A 402 17.74 -13.57 6.58
CA THR A 402 16.37 -13.85 6.16
C THR A 402 15.83 -14.99 7.00
N ILE A 403 14.76 -14.73 7.75
CA ILE A 403 14.07 -15.73 8.58
C ILE A 403 12.66 -15.96 8.05
N ALA A 404 12.07 -17.11 8.36
CA ALA A 404 10.68 -17.39 8.08
C ALA A 404 10.00 -18.07 9.27
N PHE A 405 8.72 -17.79 9.44
CA PHE A 405 7.91 -18.48 10.43
C PHE A 405 6.44 -18.52 10.06
N GLU A 406 5.75 -19.51 10.63
CA GLU A 406 4.31 -19.66 10.56
C GLU A 406 3.65 -18.82 11.66
N LEU A 407 2.58 -18.11 11.31
CA LEU A 407 1.79 -17.30 12.21
C LEU A 407 0.59 -18.11 12.71
N SER A 408 0.26 -17.97 13.99
CA SER A 408 -1.00 -18.48 14.58
C SER A 408 -2.25 -17.76 14.05
N GLY A 409 -2.09 -16.63 13.35
CA GLY A 409 -3.15 -15.87 12.70
C GLY A 409 -2.63 -14.62 11.99
N PHE A 410 -3.54 -13.74 11.57
CA PHE A 410 -3.15 -12.50 10.89
C PHE A 410 -2.26 -11.60 11.76
N SER A 411 -1.08 -11.24 11.23
CA SER A 411 -0.20 -10.27 11.87
C SER A 411 -0.44 -8.87 11.31
N SER A 412 -0.91 -7.95 12.16
CA SER A 412 -1.02 -6.52 11.81
C SER A 412 0.33 -5.79 11.73
N ASP A 413 1.43 -6.44 12.13
CA ASP A 413 2.78 -5.90 11.97
C ASP A 413 3.34 -6.16 10.57
N TYR A 414 2.99 -7.31 10.00
CA TYR A 414 3.53 -7.77 8.73
C TYR A 414 2.50 -7.81 7.59
N PHE A 415 1.21 -7.70 7.92
CA PHE A 415 0.07 -7.80 7.00
C PHE A 415 0.06 -9.13 6.22
N VAL A 416 0.35 -10.22 6.92
CA VAL A 416 0.38 -11.60 6.39
C VAL A 416 -0.44 -12.51 7.30
N GLU A 417 -1.14 -13.50 6.72
CA GLU A 417 -2.08 -14.39 7.43
C GLU A 417 -1.51 -15.76 7.84
N GLU A 418 -0.48 -16.27 7.15
CA GLU A 418 -0.04 -17.66 7.31
C GLU A 418 1.48 -17.75 7.51
N ILE A 419 2.28 -17.55 6.47
CA ILE A 419 3.75 -17.61 6.56
C ILE A 419 4.36 -16.28 6.21
N VAL A 420 5.19 -15.75 7.11
CA VAL A 420 5.93 -14.52 6.88
C VAL A 420 7.41 -14.82 6.68
N VAL A 421 8.00 -14.15 5.69
CA VAL A 421 9.44 -14.15 5.45
C VAL A 421 9.96 -12.75 5.73
N LEU A 422 10.93 -12.62 6.62
CA LEU A 422 11.45 -11.35 7.09
C LEU A 422 12.95 -11.24 6.82
N THR A 423 13.41 -10.04 6.48
CA THR A 423 14.80 -9.65 6.68
C THR A 423 14.91 -9.02 8.06
N ALA A 424 15.67 -9.66 8.92
CA ALA A 424 15.68 -9.40 10.35
C ALA A 424 17.11 -9.16 10.88
N SER A 425 17.25 -8.18 11.77
CA SER A 425 18.49 -7.79 12.45
C SER A 425 18.17 -6.95 13.68
N LYS A 426 19.16 -6.67 14.53
CA LYS A 426 18.99 -5.77 15.68
C LYS A 426 18.56 -4.34 15.31
N THR A 427 18.64 -3.94 14.04
CA THR A 427 18.29 -2.58 13.57
C THR A 427 17.06 -2.52 12.67
N LYS A 428 16.60 -3.64 12.09
CA LYS A 428 15.43 -3.69 11.21
C LYS A 428 14.83 -5.11 11.19
N VAL A 429 13.50 -5.19 11.08
CA VAL A 429 12.75 -6.42 10.83
C VAL A 429 11.63 -6.09 9.86
N ILE A 430 11.75 -6.46 8.60
CA ILE A 430 10.78 -6.08 7.56
C ILE A 430 10.38 -7.28 6.71
N VAL A 431 9.17 -7.24 6.16
CA VAL A 431 8.72 -8.25 5.19
C VAL A 431 9.65 -8.24 3.98
N THR A 432 10.07 -9.45 3.61
CA THR A 432 11.04 -9.67 2.53
C THR A 432 10.39 -10.37 1.37
N THR A 433 10.38 -9.67 0.25
CA THR A 433 10.08 -10.24 -1.06
C THR A 433 11.22 -11.17 -1.45
N LEU A 434 10.92 -12.46 -1.55
CA LEU A 434 11.85 -13.43 -2.12
C LEU A 434 11.92 -13.18 -3.63
N THR A 435 13.10 -12.80 -4.13
CA THR A 435 13.33 -12.51 -5.57
C THR A 435 14.24 -13.58 -6.15
N GLY A 436 13.97 -14.07 -7.35
CA GLY A 436 14.83 -15.03 -8.06
C GLY A 436 14.06 -16.18 -8.69
N ASP A 437 14.39 -16.44 -9.95
CA ASP A 437 13.78 -17.39 -10.88
C ASP A 437 13.88 -18.84 -10.37
N ASP A 438 12.83 -19.64 -10.56
CA ASP A 438 12.77 -21.12 -10.48
C ASP A 438 13.42 -21.84 -9.27
N ILE A 439 13.68 -21.17 -8.13
CA ILE A 439 14.34 -21.81 -6.98
C ILE A 439 13.41 -22.10 -5.80
N GLU A 440 13.30 -23.38 -5.47
CA GLU A 440 12.75 -23.84 -4.19
C GLU A 440 13.68 -23.42 -3.06
N ARG A 441 13.17 -22.68 -2.09
CA ARG A 441 13.92 -22.25 -0.90
C ARG A 441 13.38 -22.91 0.35
N TYR A 442 14.28 -23.31 1.23
CA TYR A 442 13.95 -23.93 2.50
C TYR A 442 14.41 -23.05 3.66
N PHE A 443 13.54 -22.85 4.64
CA PHE A 443 13.85 -22.10 5.86
C PHE A 443 13.52 -22.98 7.06
N ILE A 444 14.25 -22.83 8.17
CA ILE A 444 13.76 -23.32 9.45
C ILE A 444 12.60 -22.43 9.89
N ASN A 445 11.48 -23.06 10.27
CA ASN A 445 10.38 -22.36 10.90
C ASN A 445 10.83 -21.87 12.28
N GLN A 446 10.96 -20.56 12.44
CA GLN A 446 11.40 -19.96 13.71
C GLN A 446 10.31 -19.95 14.78
N ASN A 447 9.04 -20.23 14.43
CA ASN A 447 7.99 -20.39 15.42
C ASN A 447 8.21 -21.72 16.18
N PRO A 448 8.50 -21.67 17.49
CA PRO A 448 8.65 -22.87 18.30
C PRO A 448 7.32 -23.60 18.41
N ILE A 449 7.36 -24.92 18.28
CA ILE A 449 6.17 -25.76 18.36
C ILE A 449 5.81 -25.93 19.83
N GLU A 450 4.57 -25.59 20.20
CA GLU A 450 3.97 -26.11 21.44
C GLU A 450 3.96 -27.63 21.35
N GLU A 451 4.63 -28.29 22.30
CA GLU A 451 4.61 -29.75 22.41
C GLU A 451 3.16 -30.22 22.30
N ALA A 452 2.82 -30.96 21.23
CA ALA A 452 1.52 -31.59 21.13
C ALA A 452 1.33 -32.39 22.41
N GLU A 453 0.25 -32.10 23.15
CA GLU A 453 -0.09 -32.70 24.44
C GLU A 453 -0.25 -34.23 24.37
N GLU A 454 0.83 -34.99 24.16
CA GLU A 454 0.87 -36.44 24.32
C GLU A 454 2.23 -36.87 24.91
N GLU A 455 2.21 -37.02 26.23
CA GLU A 455 3.14 -37.80 27.08
C GLU A 455 4.64 -37.51 26.94
N GLU A 456 5.12 -36.59 27.79
CA GLU A 456 6.46 -36.53 28.39
C GLU A 456 7.42 -37.69 28.00
N PRO A 457 8.34 -37.49 27.05
CA PRO A 457 9.59 -38.21 27.06
C PRO A 457 10.47 -37.57 28.14
N ALA A 458 10.69 -38.30 29.22
CA ALA A 458 11.62 -37.94 30.27
C ALA A 458 13.06 -37.84 29.71
N GLY A 459 13.45 -36.65 29.28
CA GLY A 459 14.80 -36.34 28.81
C GLY A 459 14.75 -35.09 27.94
N GLY A 460 15.29 -33.97 28.42
CA GLY A 460 15.29 -32.71 27.68
C GLY A 460 15.87 -32.88 26.28
N GLU A 461 14.98 -32.88 25.29
CA GLU A 461 15.30 -32.98 23.87
C GLU A 461 14.44 -31.97 23.11
N SER A 462 15.07 -31.34 22.13
CA SER A 462 14.58 -30.22 21.31
C SER A 462 13.17 -30.43 20.75
N THR A 463 12.37 -29.37 20.77
CA THR A 463 11.12 -29.27 19.98
C THR A 463 11.40 -29.63 18.52
N PRO A 464 10.53 -30.41 17.85
CA PRO A 464 10.77 -30.82 16.46
C PRO A 464 10.71 -29.60 15.53
N SER A 465 11.85 -29.14 15.03
CA SER A 465 11.86 -28.01 14.08
C SER A 465 11.33 -28.45 12.70
N ARG A 466 10.31 -27.74 12.20
CA ARG A 466 9.77 -27.91 10.84
C ARG A 466 10.44 -26.96 9.86
N ILE A 467 10.38 -27.28 8.57
CA ILE A 467 10.89 -26.41 7.50
C ILE A 467 9.74 -25.75 6.75
N ILE A 468 9.96 -24.50 6.35
CA ILE A 468 9.10 -23.76 5.43
C ILE A 468 9.71 -23.89 4.03
N LYS A 469 8.92 -24.34 3.07
CA LYS A 469 9.28 -24.37 1.65
C LYS A 469 8.63 -23.19 0.96
N CYS A 470 9.41 -22.37 0.26
CA CYS A 470 8.92 -21.30 -0.59
C CYS A 470 9.24 -21.58 -2.07
N THR A 471 8.26 -21.39 -2.94
CA THR A 471 8.36 -21.56 -4.40
C THR A 471 7.87 -20.30 -5.11
N GLY A 472 8.66 -19.78 -6.04
CA GLY A 472 8.28 -18.68 -6.94
C GLY A 472 8.32 -19.14 -8.40
N SER A 473 7.57 -18.47 -9.27
CA SER A 473 7.66 -18.66 -10.73
C SER A 473 7.78 -17.31 -11.42
N ASP A 474 8.49 -17.27 -12.56
CA ASP A 474 8.76 -16.08 -13.38
C ASP A 474 7.49 -15.37 -13.92
N CYS A 475 6.31 -15.93 -13.65
CA CYS A 475 5.04 -15.52 -14.25
C CYS A 475 4.01 -15.00 -13.24
N GLU A 476 4.25 -15.12 -11.93
CA GLU A 476 3.38 -14.56 -10.90
C GLU A 476 4.21 -13.78 -9.88
N ASP A 477 3.82 -12.53 -9.61
CA ASP A 477 4.41 -11.69 -8.56
C ASP A 477 4.22 -12.27 -7.13
N SER A 478 3.75 -13.52 -6.99
CA SER A 478 3.51 -14.18 -5.72
C SER A 478 4.44 -15.38 -5.51
N VAL A 479 5.39 -15.24 -4.58
CA VAL A 479 6.06 -16.38 -3.96
C VAL A 479 5.09 -17.04 -2.99
N SER A 480 4.88 -18.34 -3.14
CA SER A 480 4.05 -19.15 -2.22
C SER A 480 4.95 -19.89 -1.24
N CYS A 481 4.65 -19.80 0.04
CA CYS A 481 5.35 -20.56 1.09
C CYS A 481 4.39 -21.56 1.73
N THR A 482 4.91 -22.71 2.19
CA THR A 482 4.13 -23.76 2.85
C THR A 482 4.97 -24.46 3.92
N ALA A 483 4.39 -24.74 5.08
CA ALA A 483 5.03 -25.52 6.12
C ALA A 483 5.07 -27.02 5.75
N LEU A 484 6.22 -27.67 5.94
CA LEU A 484 6.39 -29.11 5.73
C LEU A 484 6.40 -29.83 7.08
N GLU A 485 5.30 -30.52 7.37
CA GLU A 485 4.93 -30.89 8.73
C GLU A 485 5.23 -32.35 9.14
N THR A 486 5.11 -33.29 8.20
CA THR A 486 4.93 -34.71 8.57
C THR A 486 5.80 -35.69 7.79
N THR A 487 6.27 -35.31 6.60
CA THR A 487 7.13 -36.16 5.77
C THR A 487 8.12 -35.30 4.99
N ILE A 488 9.38 -35.38 5.39
CA ILE A 488 10.50 -34.78 4.67
C ILE A 488 11.54 -35.86 4.39
N THR A 489 12.23 -35.74 3.27
CA THR A 489 13.33 -36.64 2.93
C THR A 489 14.50 -36.38 3.89
N ALA A 490 15.05 -37.41 4.52
CA ALA A 490 16.26 -37.24 5.30
C ALA A 490 17.40 -36.79 4.37
N GLY A 491 18.12 -35.72 4.73
CA GLY A 491 19.15 -35.16 3.87
C GLY A 491 19.42 -33.68 4.12
N TYR A 492 20.20 -33.11 3.21
CA TYR A 492 20.59 -31.71 3.24
C TYR A 492 19.71 -30.89 2.30
N TYR A 493 19.36 -29.69 2.72
CA TYR A 493 18.58 -28.72 1.98
C TYR A 493 19.38 -27.41 1.92
N SER A 494 19.24 -26.66 0.84
CA SER A 494 19.83 -25.33 0.74
C SER A 494 19.09 -24.37 1.67
N ASN A 495 19.78 -23.69 2.59
CA ASN A 495 19.14 -22.72 3.47
C ASN A 495 18.83 -21.43 2.70
N GLY A 496 17.55 -21.17 2.45
CA GLY A 496 17.07 -19.94 1.80
C GLY A 496 17.31 -18.67 2.62
N GLY A 497 17.59 -18.82 3.93
CA GLY A 497 17.96 -17.73 4.83
C GLY A 497 19.36 -17.16 4.59
N VAL A 498 20.23 -17.95 3.94
CA VAL A 498 21.66 -17.64 3.74
C VAL A 498 22.00 -17.68 2.25
N THR A 499 22.35 -16.53 1.68
CA THR A 499 22.49 -16.39 0.21
C THR A 499 23.92 -16.25 -0.30
N SER A 500 24.91 -16.05 0.58
CA SER A 500 26.30 -15.80 0.17
C SER A 500 27.36 -16.25 1.18
N ASP A 501 26.99 -17.14 2.10
CA ASP A 501 27.90 -17.74 3.08
C ASP A 501 27.70 -19.26 3.09
N VAL A 502 28.73 -19.98 3.55
CA VAL A 502 28.64 -21.40 3.87
C VAL A 502 28.23 -21.63 5.33
N SER A 503 28.46 -20.65 6.22
CA SER A 503 27.97 -20.74 7.59
C SER A 503 26.45 -20.71 7.61
N ASP A 504 25.84 -21.68 8.30
CA ASP A 504 24.39 -21.93 8.29
C ASP A 504 23.79 -22.10 6.86
N GLY A 505 24.62 -22.32 5.84
CA GLY A 505 24.19 -22.38 4.43
C GLY A 505 23.36 -23.63 4.09
N LEU A 506 23.33 -24.62 4.97
CA LEU A 506 22.56 -25.85 4.82
C LEU A 506 21.56 -26.02 5.96
N ILE A 507 20.48 -26.73 5.67
CA ILE A 507 19.59 -27.31 6.67
C ILE A 507 19.72 -28.82 6.56
N TYR A 508 20.08 -29.49 7.65
CA TYR A 508 20.07 -30.95 7.71
C TYR A 508 18.82 -31.44 8.44
N CYS A 509 18.11 -32.38 7.83
CA CYS A 509 16.92 -32.98 8.40
C CYS A 509 17.05 -34.50 8.55
N SER A 510 16.65 -35.02 9.72
CA SER A 510 16.77 -36.45 10.06
C SER A 510 15.67 -37.35 9.47
N GLY A 511 14.57 -36.78 8.98
CA GLY A 511 13.46 -37.51 8.36
C GLY A 511 12.33 -37.89 9.33
N THR A 512 12.21 -39.17 9.68
CA THR A 512 11.01 -39.78 10.32
C THR A 512 10.59 -39.18 11.67
N THR A 513 11.52 -38.57 12.38
CA THR A 513 11.28 -37.72 13.55
C THR A 513 11.76 -36.33 13.16
N VAL A 514 10.89 -35.55 12.50
CA VAL A 514 11.23 -34.29 11.83
C VAL A 514 12.02 -33.38 12.77
N SER A 515 13.34 -33.42 12.64
CA SER A 515 14.29 -32.58 13.34
C SER A 515 15.22 -32.05 12.27
N CYS A 516 15.10 -30.75 12.05
CA CYS A 516 15.88 -29.99 11.09
C CYS A 516 16.72 -28.96 11.83
N GLN A 517 17.99 -28.81 11.44
CA GLN A 517 18.89 -27.85 12.06
C GLN A 517 19.76 -27.19 11.00
N GLU A 518 20.12 -25.93 11.23
CA GLU A 518 21.10 -25.24 10.40
C GLU A 518 22.46 -25.93 10.58
N THR A 519 23.23 -25.99 9.52
CA THR A 519 24.53 -26.65 9.50
C THR A 519 25.45 -25.92 8.54
N ASP A 520 26.69 -25.73 8.95
CA ASP A 520 27.72 -25.15 8.10
C ASP A 520 28.04 -26.05 6.90
N GLY A 521 28.12 -25.44 5.73
CA GLY A 521 28.73 -26.02 4.55
C GLY A 521 30.27 -26.00 4.62
N VAL A 522 30.89 -26.95 3.93
CA VAL A 522 32.34 -26.95 3.66
C VAL A 522 32.55 -26.26 2.31
N ASP A 523 33.48 -25.31 2.25
CA ASP A 523 33.86 -24.64 1.00
C ASP A 523 34.38 -25.64 -0.05
N GLY A 524 33.73 -25.68 -1.21
CA GLY A 524 33.94 -26.68 -2.27
C GLY A 524 33.31 -28.06 -1.99
N GLY A 525 32.56 -28.20 -0.90
CA GLY A 525 31.91 -29.45 -0.50
C GLY A 525 30.61 -29.73 -1.26
N TYR A 526 30.37 -31.01 -1.54
CA TYR A 526 29.16 -31.51 -2.18
C TYR A 526 28.29 -32.26 -1.17
N TYR A 527 26.97 -32.09 -1.27
CA TYR A 527 25.98 -32.72 -0.41
C TYR A 527 24.88 -33.34 -1.26
N SER A 528 24.24 -34.41 -0.76
CA SER A 528 23.07 -34.99 -1.40
C SER A 528 21.86 -34.10 -1.11
N ASN A 529 21.18 -33.62 -2.15
CA ASN A 529 20.01 -32.75 -2.00
C ASN A 529 18.78 -33.57 -1.56
N GLY A 530 18.15 -33.16 -0.46
CA GLY A 530 16.88 -33.69 0.05
C GLY A 530 15.65 -32.86 -0.37
N GLY A 531 15.86 -31.73 -1.03
CA GLY A 531 14.83 -30.81 -1.52
C GLY A 531 13.88 -31.44 -2.56
N GLY A 532 12.79 -30.73 -2.87
CA GLY A 532 11.80 -31.14 -3.87
C GLY A 532 12.36 -31.06 -5.28
N ASP A 533 13.37 -30.22 -5.49
CA ASP A 533 14.17 -30.09 -6.70
C ASP A 533 15.25 -31.17 -6.84
N ALA A 534 15.40 -32.11 -5.89
CA ALA A 534 16.42 -33.17 -5.96
C ALA A 534 16.32 -34.05 -7.23
N SER A 535 15.15 -34.10 -7.88
CA SER A 535 14.99 -34.80 -9.16
C SER A 535 15.66 -34.11 -10.35
N THR A 536 15.94 -32.81 -10.25
CA THR A 536 16.64 -32.00 -11.28
C THR A 536 18.02 -31.53 -10.81
N SER A 537 18.16 -31.35 -9.50
CA SER A 537 19.35 -30.86 -8.81
C SER A 537 19.69 -31.79 -7.63
N PRO A 538 20.15 -33.03 -7.89
CA PRO A 538 20.35 -34.03 -6.82
C PRO A 538 21.53 -33.72 -5.89
N LEU A 539 22.33 -32.69 -6.18
CA LEU A 539 23.45 -32.24 -5.37
C LEU A 539 23.22 -30.83 -4.82
N ILE A 540 23.90 -30.50 -3.73
CA ILE A 540 24.11 -29.11 -3.28
C ILE A 540 25.61 -28.87 -3.26
N LEU A 541 26.07 -27.78 -3.86
CA LEU A 541 27.46 -27.31 -3.79
C LEU A 541 27.53 -26.10 -2.87
N CYS A 542 28.42 -26.15 -1.88
CA CYS A 542 28.73 -25.02 -1.02
C CYS A 542 30.03 -24.33 -1.44
N SER A 543 30.00 -23.02 -1.59
CA SER A 543 31.19 -22.19 -1.78
C SER A 543 31.10 -20.90 -0.97
N SER A 544 32.22 -20.51 -0.37
CA SER A 544 32.40 -19.22 0.31
C SER A 544 32.14 -18.00 -0.59
N SER A 545 32.09 -18.19 -1.92
CA SER A 545 31.84 -17.11 -2.88
C SER A 545 30.38 -16.97 -3.31
N THR A 546 29.59 -18.06 -3.26
CA THR A 546 28.22 -18.11 -3.79
C THR A 546 27.20 -18.69 -2.81
N GLY A 547 27.62 -19.04 -1.59
CA GLY A 547 26.82 -19.80 -0.64
C GLY A 547 26.64 -21.27 -1.05
N CYS A 548 25.65 -21.91 -0.45
CA CYS A 548 25.21 -23.26 -0.80
C CYS A 548 24.05 -23.19 -1.79
N SER A 549 24.14 -23.89 -2.91
CA SER A 549 23.10 -23.88 -3.95
C SER A 549 22.91 -25.27 -4.58
N PRO A 550 21.66 -25.65 -4.94
CA PRO A 550 21.40 -26.87 -5.67
C PRO A 550 22.12 -26.92 -7.02
N LEU A 551 22.56 -28.12 -7.43
CA LEU A 551 23.33 -28.35 -8.65
C LEU A 551 22.87 -29.64 -9.33
N ALA A 552 22.70 -29.59 -10.66
CA ALA A 552 22.47 -30.75 -11.50
C ALA A 552 23.72 -31.65 -11.60
N SER A 553 23.52 -32.97 -11.74
CA SER A 553 24.60 -33.89 -12.11
C SER A 553 24.56 -34.17 -13.61
N ASP A 554 25.73 -34.16 -14.26
CA ASP A 554 25.81 -34.19 -15.73
C ASP A 554 25.77 -35.62 -16.31
N THR A 555 26.18 -36.67 -15.58
CA THR A 555 26.29 -38.05 -16.14
C THR A 555 26.19 -39.21 -15.13
N ASN A 556 26.01 -40.43 -15.66
CA ASN A 556 26.02 -41.68 -14.89
C ASN A 556 27.43 -42.06 -14.41
N GLY A 557 27.60 -42.29 -13.10
CA GLY A 557 28.81 -42.80 -12.47
C GLY A 557 29.79 -41.74 -11.96
N GLU A 558 29.33 -40.50 -11.81
CA GLU A 558 30.13 -39.39 -11.29
C GLU A 558 30.34 -39.50 -9.78
N LEU A 559 31.55 -39.16 -9.32
CA LEU A 559 31.92 -39.20 -7.90
C LEU A 559 32.39 -37.84 -7.42
N TYR A 560 31.92 -37.49 -6.23
CA TYR A 560 32.20 -36.24 -5.53
C TYR A 560 32.64 -36.54 -4.10
N VAL A 561 33.45 -35.67 -3.50
CA VAL A 561 33.74 -35.75 -2.06
C VAL A 561 32.53 -35.27 -1.28
N ASN A 562 32.03 -36.08 -0.35
CA ASN A 562 30.88 -35.71 0.49
C ASN A 562 31.32 -34.70 1.57
N GLY A 563 30.86 -33.45 1.46
CA GLY A 563 31.14 -32.40 2.43
C GLY A 563 30.58 -32.69 3.83
N ALA A 564 29.59 -33.59 3.95
CA ALA A 564 29.05 -34.03 5.23
C ALA A 564 30.04 -34.85 6.08
N VAL A 565 31.10 -35.39 5.47
CA VAL A 565 32.02 -36.32 6.13
C VAL A 565 33.44 -35.75 6.11
N THR A 566 33.82 -35.11 7.22
CA THR A 566 35.16 -34.51 7.38
C THR A 566 36.18 -35.46 8.01
N THR A 567 35.72 -36.58 8.59
CA THR A 567 36.56 -37.63 9.17
C THR A 567 36.03 -39.03 8.84
N GLY A 568 36.93 -39.99 8.57
CA GLY A 568 36.54 -41.35 8.18
C GLY A 568 36.27 -41.50 6.68
N THR A 569 35.96 -42.73 6.26
CA THR A 569 35.62 -43.05 4.86
C THR A 569 34.19 -43.52 4.68
N SER A 570 33.41 -43.69 5.75
CA SER A 570 32.01 -44.10 5.62
C SER A 570 31.18 -42.94 5.07
N ASN A 571 30.39 -43.18 4.01
CA ASN A 571 29.63 -42.17 3.28
C ASN A 571 30.46 -40.96 2.80
N ALA A 572 31.79 -41.08 2.73
CA ALA A 572 32.70 -39.97 2.43
C ALA A 572 32.71 -39.55 0.96
N LEU A 573 32.01 -40.29 0.10
CA LEU A 573 31.80 -39.98 -1.31
C LEU A 573 30.31 -39.86 -1.61
N ILE A 574 29.97 -39.09 -2.65
CA ILE A 574 28.64 -39.08 -3.26
C ILE A 574 28.77 -39.66 -4.67
N SER A 575 27.93 -40.64 -4.98
CA SER A 575 27.87 -41.30 -6.30
C SER A 575 26.57 -40.97 -6.99
N CYS A 576 26.66 -40.35 -8.16
CA CYS A 576 25.52 -40.06 -9.01
C CYS A 576 25.37 -41.14 -10.07
N SER A 577 24.35 -41.98 -9.92
CA SER A 577 24.06 -43.05 -10.88
C SER A 577 23.45 -42.52 -12.17
N ASN A 578 22.82 -41.34 -12.11
CA ASN A 578 22.28 -40.56 -13.21
C ASN A 578 22.01 -39.11 -12.73
N ALA A 579 21.54 -38.24 -13.65
CA ALA A 579 21.27 -36.83 -13.40
C ALA A 579 20.25 -36.53 -12.28
N THR A 580 19.52 -37.52 -11.79
CA THR A 580 18.44 -37.39 -10.79
C THR A 580 18.70 -38.20 -9.51
N THR A 581 19.76 -39.02 -9.47
CA THR A 581 19.95 -39.99 -8.38
C THR A 581 21.40 -40.01 -7.93
N CYS A 582 21.67 -39.27 -6.85
CA CYS A 582 22.96 -39.25 -6.15
C CYS A 582 22.78 -39.82 -4.75
N THR A 583 23.69 -40.69 -4.32
CA THR A 583 23.63 -41.34 -3.01
C THR A 583 25.01 -41.35 -2.35
N PRO A 584 25.09 -41.15 -1.02
CA PRO A 584 26.33 -41.36 -0.28
C PRO A 584 26.85 -42.78 -0.43
N MET A 585 28.17 -42.94 -0.52
CA MET A 585 28.84 -44.24 -0.55
C MET A 585 30.16 -44.22 0.22
N ASP A 586 30.58 -45.40 0.68
CA ASP A 586 31.84 -45.56 1.39
C ASP A 586 33.05 -45.44 0.45
N GLY A 587 34.07 -44.71 0.90
CA GLY A 587 35.40 -44.70 0.30
C GLY A 587 36.21 -45.92 0.74
N GLN A 588 36.86 -46.58 -0.20
CA GLN A 588 37.80 -47.67 0.06
C GLN A 588 39.14 -47.10 0.51
N THR A 589 39.70 -47.67 1.58
CA THR A 589 41.00 -47.26 2.10
C THR A 589 42.09 -47.47 1.05
N ALA A 590 42.88 -46.41 0.81
CA ALA A 590 43.89 -46.30 -0.25
C ALA A 590 43.34 -46.42 -1.69
N GLY A 591 42.02 -46.23 -1.88
CA GLY A 591 41.38 -46.20 -3.20
C GLY A 591 41.46 -44.83 -3.88
N TYR A 592 41.67 -44.83 -5.20
CA TYR A 592 41.58 -43.64 -6.04
C TYR A 592 40.29 -43.63 -6.85
N TYR A 593 39.70 -42.47 -7.05
CA TYR A 593 38.47 -42.28 -7.82
C TYR A 593 38.65 -41.11 -8.77
N LEU A 594 37.85 -41.04 -9.84
CA LEU A 594 37.79 -39.86 -10.70
C LEU A 594 36.94 -38.80 -10.02
N ASN A 595 37.50 -37.60 -9.87
CA ASN A 595 36.79 -36.45 -9.31
C ASN A 595 35.89 -35.82 -10.37
N ASN A 596 34.62 -35.59 -10.05
CA ASN A 596 33.73 -34.77 -10.87
C ASN A 596 33.35 -33.44 -10.23
N GLY A 597 33.96 -33.10 -9.08
CA GLY A 597 33.80 -31.81 -8.43
C GLY A 597 34.33 -30.62 -9.24
N SER A 598 34.08 -29.42 -8.73
CA SER A 598 34.39 -28.14 -9.36
C SER A 598 35.89 -27.94 -9.60
N ASP A 599 36.72 -28.59 -8.78
CA ASP A 599 38.18 -28.57 -8.87
C ASP A 599 38.76 -29.69 -9.75
N LYS A 600 37.94 -30.48 -10.47
CA LYS A 600 38.40 -31.61 -11.30
C LYS A 600 39.44 -31.25 -12.35
N SER A 601 39.44 -30.01 -12.82
CA SER A 601 40.43 -29.52 -13.79
C SER A 601 41.84 -29.38 -13.20
N ASP A 602 41.95 -29.13 -11.88
CA ASP A 602 43.22 -29.04 -11.17
C ASP A 602 43.55 -30.33 -10.39
N LYS A 603 42.51 -31.01 -9.90
CA LYS A 603 42.57 -32.20 -9.07
C LYS A 603 41.62 -33.28 -9.61
N PRO A 604 42.02 -34.01 -10.67
CA PRO A 604 41.15 -34.96 -11.35
C PRO A 604 40.90 -36.25 -10.56
N LEU A 605 41.54 -36.44 -9.40
CA LEU A 605 41.44 -37.65 -8.59
C LEU A 605 40.85 -37.33 -7.20
N ILE A 606 40.17 -38.30 -6.61
CA ILE A 606 39.86 -38.35 -5.18
C ILE A 606 40.66 -39.50 -4.57
N LEU A 607 41.34 -39.26 -3.46
CA LEU A 607 42.06 -40.28 -2.69
C LEU A 607 41.38 -40.45 -1.32
N CYS A 608 40.95 -41.69 -1.04
CA CYS A 608 40.43 -42.07 0.26
C CYS A 608 41.49 -42.82 1.07
N THR A 609 41.86 -42.29 2.24
CA THR A 609 42.75 -42.96 3.20
C THR A 609 42.05 -43.12 4.54
N THR A 610 42.30 -42.22 5.49
CA THR A 610 41.48 -42.01 6.69
C THR A 610 40.35 -41.01 6.46
N THR A 611 40.45 -40.23 5.39
CA THR A 611 39.45 -39.31 4.84
C THR A 611 39.53 -39.35 3.32
N CYS A 612 38.48 -38.89 2.63
CA CYS A 612 38.49 -38.70 1.19
C CYS A 612 38.75 -37.23 0.84
N SER A 613 39.67 -36.97 -0.08
CA SER A 613 40.01 -35.61 -0.52
C SER A 613 40.48 -35.58 -1.97
N THR A 614 40.29 -34.45 -2.64
CA THR A 614 40.71 -34.26 -4.03
C THR A 614 42.23 -34.08 -4.12
N VAL A 615 42.87 -34.71 -5.10
CA VAL A 615 44.32 -34.68 -5.33
C VAL A 615 44.65 -34.54 -6.82
N ALA A 616 45.77 -33.87 -7.10
CA ALA A 616 46.35 -33.85 -8.44
C ALA A 616 47.05 -35.19 -8.74
N SER A 617 47.10 -35.58 -10.02
CA SER A 617 47.98 -36.67 -10.45
C SER A 617 49.44 -36.21 -10.51
N GLU A 618 50.37 -37.16 -10.59
CA GLU A 618 51.78 -36.83 -10.84
C GLU A 618 51.96 -36.10 -12.18
N SER A 619 52.92 -35.18 -12.24
CA SER A 619 53.14 -34.34 -13.43
C SER A 619 53.55 -35.12 -14.67
N SER A 620 54.15 -36.30 -14.51
CA SER A 620 54.47 -37.24 -15.59
C SER A 620 53.33 -38.20 -15.97
N GLY A 621 52.17 -38.10 -15.31
CA GLY A 621 51.11 -39.10 -15.39
C GLY A 621 51.34 -40.31 -14.47
N GLY A 622 50.33 -41.17 -14.33
CA GLY A 622 50.35 -42.29 -13.39
C GLY A 622 49.23 -43.31 -13.62
N LEU A 623 49.36 -44.49 -12.99
CA LEU A 623 48.37 -45.55 -12.96
C LEU A 623 47.92 -45.78 -11.52
N TYR A 624 46.62 -45.68 -11.27
CA TYR A 624 46.02 -45.75 -9.94
C TYR A 624 44.97 -46.86 -9.90
N VAL A 625 44.83 -47.51 -8.75
CA VAL A 625 43.77 -48.52 -8.56
C VAL A 625 42.43 -47.80 -8.40
N ASN A 626 41.47 -48.12 -9.25
CA ASN A 626 40.15 -47.52 -9.20
C ASN A 626 39.34 -48.10 -8.04
N GLY A 627 39.20 -47.32 -6.95
CA GLY A 627 38.44 -47.69 -5.76
C GLY A 627 36.94 -47.84 -6.02
N ALA A 628 36.42 -47.36 -7.16
CA ALA A 628 35.02 -47.56 -7.55
C ALA A 628 34.74 -49.00 -8.01
N VAL A 629 35.77 -49.78 -8.36
CA VAL A 629 35.64 -51.14 -8.90
C VAL A 629 36.12 -52.15 -7.86
N THR A 630 35.17 -52.81 -7.18
CA THR A 630 35.47 -53.82 -6.15
C THR A 630 35.55 -55.25 -6.69
N THR A 631 34.99 -55.51 -7.88
CA THR A 631 35.06 -56.82 -8.56
C THR A 631 35.16 -56.62 -10.07
N GLY A 632 35.88 -57.53 -10.75
CA GLY A 632 36.05 -57.50 -12.22
C GLY A 632 37.32 -56.76 -12.69
N THR A 633 37.53 -56.75 -14.01
CA THR A 633 38.71 -56.13 -14.64
C THR A 633 38.38 -54.89 -15.46
N SER A 634 37.09 -54.63 -15.72
CA SER A 634 36.68 -53.45 -16.48
C SER A 634 36.81 -52.19 -15.63
N ASN A 635 37.44 -51.15 -16.18
CA ASN A 635 37.72 -49.88 -15.50
C ASN A 635 38.44 -49.99 -14.14
N ALA A 636 39.12 -51.12 -13.87
CA ALA A 636 39.75 -51.40 -12.58
C ALA A 636 40.97 -50.50 -12.28
N LEU A 637 41.46 -49.76 -13.27
CA LEU A 637 42.54 -48.78 -13.14
C LEU A 637 42.06 -47.39 -13.59
N ILE A 638 42.72 -46.35 -13.08
CA ILE A 638 42.65 -44.98 -13.58
C ILE A 638 44.01 -44.64 -14.17
N SER A 639 44.05 -44.26 -15.44
CA SER A 639 45.26 -43.81 -16.12
C SER A 639 45.23 -42.30 -16.26
N CYS A 640 46.26 -41.62 -15.77
CA CYS A 640 46.45 -40.19 -15.94
C CYS A 640 47.61 -39.93 -16.89
N SER A 641 47.37 -39.12 -17.92
CA SER A 641 48.40 -38.73 -18.89
C SER A 641 49.27 -37.55 -18.41
N ASN A 642 48.74 -36.77 -17.47
CA ASN A 642 49.40 -35.66 -16.78
C ASN A 642 48.63 -35.36 -15.48
N ALA A 643 49.04 -34.32 -14.75
CA ALA A 643 48.44 -33.92 -13.47
C ALA A 643 46.92 -33.65 -13.49
N THR A 644 46.35 -33.33 -14.66
CA THR A 644 44.97 -32.81 -14.84
C THR A 644 44.08 -33.70 -15.71
N THR A 645 44.64 -34.72 -16.38
CA THR A 645 43.90 -35.51 -17.37
C THR A 645 43.96 -37.00 -17.04
N CYS A 646 42.86 -37.53 -16.51
CA CYS A 646 42.70 -38.92 -16.09
C CYS A 646 41.49 -39.60 -16.72
N THR A 647 41.60 -40.89 -17.03
CA THR A 647 40.54 -41.71 -17.63
C THR A 647 40.52 -43.13 -17.05
N PRO A 648 39.35 -43.78 -16.95
CA PRO A 648 39.28 -45.17 -16.50
C PRO A 648 39.85 -46.13 -17.56
N MET A 649 40.43 -47.24 -17.12
CA MET A 649 41.10 -48.23 -17.95
C MET A 649 40.89 -49.65 -17.40
N ASP A 650 40.74 -50.63 -18.30
CA ASP A 650 40.67 -52.04 -17.94
C ASP A 650 42.01 -52.57 -17.41
N SER A 651 41.99 -53.47 -16.43
CA SER A 651 43.21 -54.11 -15.89
C SER A 651 43.75 -55.26 -16.75
N GLN A 652 43.14 -55.52 -17.91
CA GLN A 652 43.63 -56.52 -18.86
C GLN A 652 44.91 -56.01 -19.52
N VAL A 653 46.04 -56.58 -19.10
CA VAL A 653 47.34 -56.44 -19.76
C VAL A 653 47.22 -57.07 -21.15
N GLN A 654 47.52 -56.29 -22.20
CA GLN A 654 47.79 -56.82 -23.54
C GLN A 654 49.14 -57.53 -23.60
#